data_AF-A0A833QS72-F1
#
_entry.id   AF-A0A833QS72-F1
#
_cell.length_a   1.000
_cell.length_b   1.000
_cell.length_c   1.000
_cell.angle_alpha   90.00
_cell.angle_beta   90.00
_cell.angle_gamma   90.00
#
_symmetry.space_group_name_H-M   'P 1'
#
loop_
_entity.id
_entity.type
_entity.pdbx_description
1 polymer ?
#
loop_
_entity_poly.entity_id
_entity_poly.type
_entity_poly.pdbx_seq_one_letter_code
_entity_poly.pdbx_strand_id
1 'polypeptide(L)'
;MPNRKTVVGFVGLDKLSLRLASSLIRSGYHVQAYQEDSSYVNEFCNLGGARCQTPVEATRDATVAILANVGDDIADISSTIGGYCIRKEACVGEGKIKLVNDLLECIHLVASVEATFLGARAGLHPSILYDIISNAAGSSRIHLRLLISVVVFYFLSLFFMLNYLFYWQNSVMDGAKAVKFPLPLLAVAYQQLINGSCSMKVGGELSPSPTKAYEQIYGMNIRDATKQPSYDPSELARELTATAKDVKKIGFIGLGAMGFGMASHLLKSGFSVIAYDVYKPTLVKFAELGGLIGTSPQEISQGTNEALQSCGSVLSALSEKLYIIKGGCGAASSVKMVNQLLAGVHIASSAEAIAFGAQLGIGTRKLFEILQHSRGYSWMFGNRVPHMLESDYKPYSAIDIFVKDLGIVCNESSKMKIPVHVSSIAHQLFISGSASGWGRYDDSAVVKVYETLTGVKVEGKHAILSKTDVLNSLPSEFGENPMENQDIIGNLNSKVLVVLDDDPTGTQTVHDIQVLTEWSTETLVEQFGKKPTCFFILTNSRALSSDKAVSLTKEICKNLEAAAKQVAGTSYTVVLRGDSTLRGHFPEEADAAVSVLGEMDAWIICPFFLQGGRYTINDIHYVADSDRLIPAGETEFAKDASFGYKSSNLKEWVEEKTNGRVLASNVSSISIDHLRKEGPDSVCKHLCNLKKGSVCIVNAASDRDMSVFAAGMIKAERKGKRFLCRTAASFVSARIGIIPKPPLQPKDLGIKRDSCGGLIVVGSYVPKTTKQVEELLSQFSANLKIIEISVDKVSMKSLEEREEEIYCASEMASASIRALKDTLIITSRKLITGKSPEESLEINYKVSSALVDIIRRIDARPRYIIAKGGITSSDLATKALNAKCATVIGQALPGVPLWQLGPESKHPSVPYIVFPGNVGDNEALAKVAKTWARPPRCSTKELLDNAEKGGYAIGAFNVYNMEGVEAVISAAEAANSPAILQIHPGSLKEGGLPLISCCLAAADRARVPITVHYDHGNSKSDLLDALELGFDSVMADGSHLPLDENISFTKFISSLAHEKGILVEAELGRLSGTEDGLTVEEYEAKLTDVAQASKFMDETNIDALAVCIGNVHGKYPPGGPNLRLNLLKELHQLTMKKGVSLVLHGASGLSQDLVEECINLGVRKFNVNTEVRSAYLESLKKPQKDLVQVMASAKEAMKVIISDKMHLFGSAGKA
;
A
#
# COMPACT_ATOMS: atom_id res chain seq x y z
N MET A 1 29.76 -6.53 -39.22
CA MET A 1 31.15 -6.43 -39.73
C MET A 1 31.85 -5.32 -38.95
N PRO A 2 33.05 -5.51 -38.37
CA PRO A 2 33.72 -4.43 -37.65
C PRO A 2 34.21 -3.37 -38.64
N ASN A 3 33.97 -2.10 -38.32
CA ASN A 3 34.35 -0.93 -39.11
C ASN A 3 35.87 -0.90 -39.34
N ARG A 4 36.32 -1.07 -40.59
CA ARG A 4 37.72 -0.90 -41.04
C ARG A 4 38.30 0.51 -40.86
N LYS A 5 37.65 1.40 -40.09
CA LYS A 5 38.03 2.83 -39.94
C LYS A 5 38.29 3.29 -38.50
N THR A 6 38.12 2.45 -37.48
CA THR A 6 38.32 2.89 -36.09
C THR A 6 39.77 2.67 -35.66
N VAL A 7 40.50 3.75 -35.43
CA VAL A 7 41.89 3.75 -34.93
C VAL A 7 41.86 3.86 -33.40
N VAL A 8 42.59 3.00 -32.69
CA VAL A 8 42.75 3.05 -31.22
C VAL A 8 44.18 3.42 -30.88
N GLY A 9 44.37 4.50 -30.14
CA GLY A 9 45.67 5.00 -29.72
C GLY A 9 46.02 4.53 -28.31
N PHE A 10 47.26 4.11 -28.07
CA PHE A 10 47.81 3.82 -26.74
C PHE A 10 48.98 4.76 -26.44
N VAL A 11 49.05 5.29 -25.21
CA VAL A 11 50.22 6.04 -24.72
C VAL A 11 50.70 5.37 -23.45
N GLY A 12 51.88 4.75 -23.53
CA GLY A 12 52.46 3.84 -22.56
C GLY A 12 51.93 2.40 -22.70
N LEU A 13 52.84 1.43 -22.69
CA LEU A 13 52.54 0.00 -22.81
C LEU A 13 53.18 -0.79 -21.67
N ASP A 14 52.34 -1.56 -20.98
CA ASP A 14 52.69 -2.56 -19.98
C ASP A 14 52.11 -3.93 -20.38
N LYS A 15 52.40 -4.96 -19.58
CA LYS A 15 51.95 -6.34 -19.86
C LYS A 15 50.42 -6.48 -20.02
N LEU A 16 49.61 -5.62 -19.41
CA LEU A 16 48.15 -5.68 -19.47
C LEU A 16 47.60 -4.92 -20.68
N SER A 17 48.06 -3.69 -20.87
CA SER A 17 47.70 -2.83 -22.01
C SER A 17 48.18 -3.45 -23.32
N LEU A 18 49.31 -4.16 -23.35
CA LEU A 18 49.74 -4.96 -24.49
C LEU A 18 48.77 -6.11 -24.82
N ARG A 19 48.21 -6.79 -23.81
CA ARG A 19 47.17 -7.82 -24.04
C ARG A 19 45.88 -7.22 -24.58
N LEU A 20 45.51 -6.03 -24.09
CA LEU A 20 44.33 -5.31 -24.56
C LEU A 20 44.51 -4.89 -26.03
N ALA A 21 45.66 -4.29 -26.33
CA ALA A 21 46.08 -3.92 -27.68
C ALA A 21 46.12 -5.15 -28.61
N SER A 22 46.66 -6.27 -28.14
CA SER A 22 46.66 -7.56 -28.86
C SER A 22 45.24 -8.04 -29.19
N SER A 23 44.32 -7.94 -28.23
CA SER A 23 42.91 -8.32 -28.42
C SER A 23 42.22 -7.45 -29.47
N LEU A 24 42.47 -6.14 -29.43
CA LEU A 24 41.93 -5.18 -30.39
C LEU A 24 42.48 -5.42 -31.79
N ILE A 25 43.79 -5.67 -31.93
CA ILE A 25 44.40 -6.02 -33.22
C ILE A 25 43.81 -7.33 -33.77
N ARG A 26 43.68 -8.37 -32.92
CA ARG A 26 43.05 -9.64 -33.31
C ARG A 26 41.58 -9.49 -33.72
N SER A 27 40.90 -8.49 -33.18
CA SER A 27 39.51 -8.16 -33.50
C SER A 27 39.37 -7.28 -34.76
N GLY A 28 40.48 -6.96 -35.44
CA GLY A 28 40.50 -6.24 -36.72
C GLY A 28 40.54 -4.71 -36.60
N TYR A 29 40.83 -4.16 -35.41
CA TYR A 29 41.01 -2.72 -35.23
C TYR A 29 42.44 -2.29 -35.59
N HIS A 30 42.58 -1.07 -36.11
CA HIS A 30 43.89 -0.47 -36.30
C HIS A 30 44.34 0.13 -34.95
N VAL A 31 45.41 -0.41 -34.37
CA VAL A 31 45.91 0.04 -33.07
C VAL A 31 47.27 0.71 -33.25
N GLN A 32 47.45 1.89 -32.69
CA GLN A 32 48.71 2.62 -32.70
C GLN A 32 49.15 2.93 -31.27
N ALA A 33 50.46 2.91 -30.99
CA ALA A 33 50.95 3.11 -29.62
C ALA A 33 52.27 3.89 -29.55
N TYR A 34 52.41 4.76 -28.55
CA TYR A 34 53.68 5.36 -28.11
C TYR A 34 54.09 4.73 -26.78
N GLN A 35 55.37 4.36 -26.62
CA GLN A 35 55.95 3.95 -25.34
C GLN A 35 57.47 4.17 -25.39
N GLU A 36 58.04 4.65 -24.28
CA GLU A 36 59.48 4.94 -24.14
C GLU A 36 60.30 3.64 -24.02
N ASP A 37 59.81 2.65 -23.29
CA ASP A 37 60.46 1.34 -23.16
C ASP A 37 60.32 0.52 -24.45
N SER A 38 61.48 0.26 -25.09
CA SER A 38 61.58 -0.46 -26.35
C SER A 38 61.09 -1.92 -26.31
N SER A 39 61.02 -2.56 -25.14
CA SER A 39 60.69 -3.99 -25.03
C SER A 39 59.22 -4.30 -25.41
N TYR A 40 58.26 -3.60 -24.80
CA TYR A 40 56.83 -3.79 -25.07
C TYR A 40 56.39 -3.26 -26.45
N VAL A 41 57.07 -2.24 -26.95
CA VAL A 41 56.78 -1.68 -28.29
C VAL A 41 57.14 -2.67 -29.39
N ASN A 42 58.27 -3.39 -29.25
CA ASN A 42 58.67 -4.41 -30.21
C ASN A 42 57.66 -5.58 -30.23
N GLU A 43 57.20 -6.03 -29.05
CA GLU A 43 56.16 -7.06 -28.95
C GLU A 43 54.83 -6.59 -29.54
N PHE A 44 54.45 -5.33 -29.32
CA PHE A 44 53.27 -4.70 -29.91
C PHE A 44 53.34 -4.62 -31.45
N CYS A 45 54.50 -4.25 -32.01
CA CYS A 45 54.70 -4.20 -33.46
C CYS A 45 54.61 -5.60 -34.10
N ASN A 46 55.16 -6.62 -33.45
CA ASN A 46 55.06 -8.02 -33.91
C ASN A 46 53.61 -8.53 -33.93
N LEU A 47 52.72 -7.94 -33.14
CA LEU A 47 51.30 -8.25 -33.11
C LEU A 47 50.50 -7.54 -34.22
N GLY A 48 51.12 -6.65 -35.01
CA GLY A 48 50.47 -5.88 -36.07
C GLY A 48 50.06 -4.46 -35.67
N GLY A 49 50.54 -3.95 -34.53
CA GLY A 49 50.30 -2.58 -34.08
C GLY A 49 51.26 -1.56 -34.70
N ALA A 50 50.82 -0.31 -34.86
CA ALA A 50 51.64 0.77 -35.42
C ALA A 50 52.35 1.58 -34.33
N ARG A 51 53.69 1.60 -34.33
CA ARG A 51 54.48 2.41 -33.41
C ARG A 51 54.40 3.90 -33.78
N CYS A 52 54.16 4.74 -32.79
CA CYS A 52 54.24 6.20 -32.88
C CYS A 52 55.51 6.71 -32.18
N GLN A 53 56.06 7.83 -32.66
CA GLN A 53 57.29 8.46 -32.13
C GLN A 53 57.00 9.44 -31.00
N THR A 54 55.75 9.91 -30.85
CA THR A 54 55.34 10.80 -29.76
C THR A 54 53.98 10.41 -29.20
N PRO A 55 53.65 10.75 -27.93
CA PRO A 55 52.31 10.58 -27.36
C PRO A 55 51.20 11.25 -28.19
N VAL A 56 51.51 12.42 -28.76
CA VAL A 56 50.59 13.20 -29.59
C VAL A 56 50.27 12.46 -30.88
N GLU A 57 51.27 11.87 -31.54
CA GLU A 57 51.08 11.06 -32.75
C GLU A 57 50.23 9.81 -32.48
N ALA A 58 50.40 9.16 -31.32
CA ALA A 58 49.56 8.03 -30.93
C ALA A 58 48.08 8.39 -30.74
N THR A 59 47.75 9.66 -30.54
CA THR A 59 46.38 10.13 -30.24
C THR A 59 45.75 10.99 -31.34
N ARG A 60 46.53 11.50 -32.30
CA ARG A 60 46.12 12.51 -33.30
C ARG A 60 44.92 12.14 -34.17
N ASP A 61 44.77 10.84 -34.49
CA ASP A 61 43.71 10.31 -35.35
C ASP A 61 42.94 9.15 -34.69
N ALA A 62 43.16 8.93 -33.39
CA ALA A 62 42.53 7.85 -32.66
C ALA A 62 41.07 8.19 -32.32
N THR A 63 40.14 7.29 -32.65
CA THR A 63 38.75 7.37 -32.20
C THR A 63 38.62 7.18 -30.69
N VAL A 64 39.52 6.38 -30.12
CA VAL A 64 39.67 6.14 -28.68
C VAL A 64 41.15 6.18 -28.34
N ALA A 65 41.54 7.00 -27.36
CA ALA A 65 42.89 7.05 -26.81
C ALA A 65 42.93 6.38 -25.43
N ILE A 66 43.89 5.49 -25.19
CA ILE A 66 44.11 4.77 -23.94
C ILE A 66 45.47 5.20 -23.38
N LEU A 67 45.47 5.93 -22.27
CA LEU A 67 46.70 6.38 -21.61
C LEU A 67 47.03 5.40 -20.47
N ALA A 68 48.13 4.65 -20.56
CA ALA A 68 48.55 3.66 -19.58
C ALA A 68 49.96 3.97 -19.03
N ASN A 69 50.06 4.20 -17.72
CA ASN A 69 51.35 4.41 -17.02
C ASN A 69 52.08 5.71 -17.40
N VAL A 70 51.34 6.82 -17.48
CA VAL A 70 51.88 8.17 -17.73
C VAL A 70 51.83 8.96 -16.42
N GLY A 71 52.95 9.59 -16.02
CA GLY A 71 53.05 10.43 -14.81
C GLY A 71 52.41 11.82 -14.99
N ASP A 72 52.60 12.71 -14.00
CA ASP A 72 51.93 14.02 -13.85
C ASP A 72 52.07 15.03 -15.02
N ASP A 73 52.82 14.73 -16.08
CA ASP A 73 53.07 15.61 -17.24
C ASP A 73 51.93 15.63 -18.30
N ILE A 74 50.68 15.33 -17.92
CA ILE A 74 49.54 15.12 -18.84
C ILE A 74 48.88 16.44 -19.32
N ALA A 75 49.26 17.60 -18.77
CA ALA A 75 48.61 18.88 -19.10
C ALA A 75 48.65 19.22 -20.61
N ASP A 76 49.74 18.89 -21.30
CA ASP A 76 49.95 19.27 -22.71
C ASP A 76 49.25 18.36 -23.75
N ILE A 77 48.81 17.15 -23.37
CA ILE A 77 48.17 16.20 -24.31
C ILE A 77 46.65 16.41 -24.37
N SER A 78 46.03 16.90 -23.27
CA SER A 78 44.58 17.01 -23.15
C SER A 78 43.94 18.05 -24.07
N SER A 79 44.70 19.05 -24.52
CA SER A 79 44.24 20.15 -25.38
C SER A 79 44.08 19.77 -26.86
N THR A 80 44.55 18.58 -27.27
CA THR A 80 44.70 18.21 -28.70
C THR A 80 43.80 17.04 -29.12
N ILE A 81 43.04 16.42 -28.22
CA ILE A 81 42.26 15.19 -28.49
C ILE A 81 40.80 15.54 -28.87
N GLY A 82 40.39 15.19 -30.10
CA GLY A 82 39.00 15.33 -30.59
C GLY A 82 38.08 14.12 -30.34
N GLY A 83 38.55 13.05 -29.68
CA GLY A 83 37.84 11.79 -29.42
C GLY A 83 37.71 11.41 -27.93
N TYR A 84 37.11 10.24 -27.63
CA TYR A 84 36.95 9.75 -26.26
C TYR A 84 38.32 9.34 -25.66
N CYS A 85 38.75 10.00 -24.58
CA CYS A 85 39.98 9.69 -23.86
C CYS A 85 39.69 8.78 -22.66
N ILE A 86 40.28 7.58 -22.64
CA ILE A 86 40.27 6.64 -21.51
C ILE A 86 41.62 6.76 -20.79
N ARG A 87 41.62 7.43 -19.63
CA ARG A 87 42.80 7.49 -18.76
C ARG A 87 42.88 6.22 -17.91
N LYS A 88 44.07 5.64 -17.81
CA LYS A 88 44.49 4.80 -16.67
C LYS A 88 45.09 5.70 -15.59
N GLU A 89 44.42 6.81 -15.31
CA GLU A 89 44.38 7.41 -13.98
C GLU A 89 43.02 6.99 -13.43
N ALA A 90 42.99 6.48 -12.20
CA ALA A 90 41.78 6.01 -11.56
C ALA A 90 40.58 6.91 -11.88
N CYS A 91 39.55 6.31 -12.47
CA CYS A 91 38.24 6.93 -12.64
C CYS A 91 37.90 7.72 -11.38
N VAL A 92 37.62 9.01 -11.50
CA VAL A 92 37.34 9.94 -10.38
C VAL A 92 35.99 9.65 -9.68
N GLY A 93 35.41 8.47 -9.91
CA GLY A 93 34.35 7.86 -9.10
C GLY A 93 34.76 6.59 -8.34
N GLU A 94 35.95 6.02 -8.60
CA GLU A 94 36.43 4.73 -8.05
C GLU A 94 37.33 4.86 -6.81
N GLY A 95 37.69 6.08 -6.38
CA GLY A 95 38.55 6.28 -5.21
C GLY A 95 37.98 5.64 -3.94
N LYS A 96 36.73 5.93 -3.59
CA LYS A 96 36.13 5.53 -2.30
C LYS A 96 35.89 4.03 -2.17
N ILE A 97 35.40 3.37 -3.23
CA ILE A 97 35.15 1.91 -3.22
C ILE A 97 36.48 1.15 -3.15
N LYS A 98 37.50 1.62 -3.87
CA LYS A 98 38.84 1.04 -3.81
C LYS A 98 39.42 1.11 -2.39
N LEU A 99 39.25 2.23 -1.68
CA LEU A 99 39.68 2.33 -0.28
C LEU A 99 39.07 1.23 0.61
N VAL A 100 37.77 0.94 0.43
CA VAL A 100 37.08 -0.11 1.19
C VAL A 100 37.58 -1.50 0.81
N ASN A 101 37.83 -1.76 -0.49
CA ASN A 101 38.43 -3.03 -0.90
C ASN A 101 39.86 -3.21 -0.35
N ASP A 102 40.69 -2.17 -0.43
CA ASP A 102 42.09 -2.22 0.02
C ASP A 102 42.18 -2.40 1.55
N LEU A 103 41.23 -1.85 2.31
CA LEU A 103 41.02 -2.13 3.74
C LEU A 103 40.81 -3.63 3.98
N LEU A 104 39.84 -4.23 3.28
CA LEU A 104 39.52 -5.65 3.44
C LEU A 104 40.70 -6.56 3.06
N GLU A 105 41.38 -6.27 1.94
CA GLU A 105 42.54 -7.05 1.50
C GLU A 105 43.64 -7.11 2.56
N CYS A 106 43.92 -5.99 3.23
CA CYS A 106 44.97 -5.90 4.22
C CYS A 106 44.64 -6.66 5.50
N ILE A 107 43.42 -6.48 6.03
CA ILE A 107 43.00 -7.20 7.23
C ILE A 107 42.97 -8.71 6.98
N HIS A 108 42.42 -9.14 5.84
CA HIS A 108 42.34 -10.57 5.48
C HIS A 108 43.72 -11.19 5.29
N LEU A 109 44.70 -10.43 4.77
CA LEU A 109 46.07 -10.91 4.62
C LEU A 109 46.71 -11.20 5.98
N VAL A 110 46.67 -10.23 6.90
CA VAL A 110 47.29 -10.38 8.24
C VAL A 110 46.57 -11.46 9.04
N ALA A 111 45.24 -11.53 8.98
CA ALA A 111 44.47 -12.60 9.61
C ALA A 111 44.87 -13.99 9.07
N SER A 112 45.15 -14.10 7.77
CA SER A 112 45.63 -15.33 7.15
C SER A 112 47.02 -15.73 7.62
N VAL A 113 47.90 -14.76 7.87
CA VAL A 113 49.22 -15.01 8.45
C VAL A 113 49.07 -15.51 9.88
N GLU A 114 48.32 -14.81 10.74
CA GLU A 114 48.05 -15.23 12.13
C GLU A 114 47.48 -16.66 12.19
N ALA A 115 46.47 -16.94 11.37
CA ALA A 115 45.85 -18.25 11.24
C ALA A 115 46.84 -19.36 10.84
N THR A 116 47.73 -19.09 9.88
CA THR A 116 48.70 -20.07 9.37
C THR A 116 49.75 -20.40 10.41
N PHE A 117 50.31 -19.39 11.09
CA PHE A 117 51.30 -19.59 12.14
C PHE A 117 50.71 -20.27 13.38
N LEU A 118 49.50 -19.88 13.79
CA LEU A 118 48.78 -20.54 14.90
C LEU A 118 48.52 -22.02 14.58
N GLY A 119 48.02 -22.32 13.38
CA GLY A 119 47.75 -23.69 12.96
C GLY A 119 49.03 -24.53 12.88
N ALA A 120 50.10 -24.00 12.30
CA ALA A 120 51.39 -24.68 12.24
C ALA A 120 51.98 -24.94 13.65
N ARG A 121 51.85 -23.98 14.57
CA ARG A 121 52.27 -24.15 15.97
C ARG A 121 51.48 -25.25 16.68
N ALA A 122 50.20 -25.36 16.35
CA ALA A 122 49.31 -26.42 16.82
C ALA A 122 49.55 -27.78 16.14
N GLY A 123 50.59 -27.92 15.30
CA GLY A 123 50.98 -29.17 14.66
C GLY A 123 50.22 -29.48 13.36
N LEU A 124 49.52 -28.50 12.77
CA LEU A 124 48.79 -28.69 11.53
C LEU A 124 49.68 -28.40 10.31
N HIS A 125 49.67 -29.31 9.35
CA HIS A 125 50.38 -29.09 8.09
C HIS A 125 49.67 -28.00 7.26
N PRO A 126 50.39 -27.01 6.69
CA PRO A 126 49.77 -25.89 5.95
C PRO A 126 48.87 -26.30 4.77
N SER A 127 49.16 -27.41 4.07
CA SER A 127 48.29 -27.92 3.00
C SER A 127 46.95 -28.45 3.51
N ILE A 128 46.92 -29.03 4.72
CA ILE A 128 45.69 -29.52 5.36
C ILE A 128 44.82 -28.33 5.78
N LEU A 129 45.45 -27.29 6.34
CA LEU A 129 44.78 -26.02 6.63
C LEU A 129 44.18 -25.41 5.36
N TYR A 130 44.94 -25.39 4.26
CA TYR A 130 44.44 -24.90 2.98
C TYR A 130 43.19 -25.66 2.52
N ASP A 131 43.23 -27.00 2.46
CA ASP A 131 42.10 -27.79 1.94
C ASP A 131 40.83 -27.59 2.79
N ILE A 132 40.97 -27.59 4.12
CA ILE A 132 39.82 -27.48 5.02
C ILE A 132 39.26 -26.06 5.02
N ILE A 133 40.11 -25.03 5.13
CA ILE A 133 39.64 -23.63 5.22
C ILE A 133 39.08 -23.14 3.90
N SER A 134 39.57 -23.61 2.76
CA SER A 134 39.08 -23.23 1.43
C SER A 134 37.56 -23.39 1.28
N ASN A 135 37.00 -24.39 1.97
CA ASN A 135 35.59 -24.77 1.94
C ASN A 135 34.86 -24.42 3.26
N ALA A 136 35.48 -23.66 4.14
CA ALA A 136 34.93 -23.29 5.44
C ALA A 136 34.57 -21.80 5.52
N ALA A 137 33.86 -21.44 6.59
CA ALA A 137 33.39 -20.07 6.78
C ALA A 137 34.54 -19.04 6.93
N GLY A 138 35.74 -19.49 7.33
CA GLY A 138 36.95 -18.68 7.36
C GLY A 138 37.57 -18.37 5.98
N SER A 139 37.02 -18.88 4.87
CA SER A 139 37.59 -18.70 3.53
C SER A 139 37.56 -17.23 3.05
N SER A 140 38.66 -16.79 2.45
CA SER A 140 38.75 -15.51 1.71
C SER A 140 39.64 -15.65 0.48
N ARG A 141 39.41 -14.79 -0.54
CA ARG A 141 40.21 -14.81 -1.77
C ARG A 141 41.69 -14.54 -1.51
N ILE A 142 41.99 -13.71 -0.50
CA ILE A 142 43.35 -13.43 -0.05
C ILE A 142 43.99 -14.65 0.61
N HIS A 143 43.27 -15.32 1.52
CA HIS A 143 43.76 -16.52 2.20
C HIS A 143 44.18 -17.62 1.21
N LEU A 144 43.33 -17.88 0.22
CA LEU A 144 43.60 -18.87 -0.84
C LEU A 144 44.87 -18.55 -1.63
N ARG A 145 45.09 -17.28 -1.98
CA ARG A 145 46.28 -16.84 -2.72
C ARG A 145 47.55 -16.88 -1.88
N LEU A 146 47.47 -16.49 -0.60
CA LEU A 146 48.60 -16.49 0.33
C LEU A 146 49.12 -17.92 0.55
N LEU A 147 48.24 -18.84 0.93
CA LEU A 147 48.66 -20.20 1.27
C LEU A 147 49.26 -20.96 0.09
N ILE A 148 48.74 -20.77 -1.13
CA ILE A 148 49.38 -21.29 -2.35
C ILE A 148 50.82 -20.74 -2.48
N SER A 149 51.02 -19.45 -2.23
CA SER A 149 52.35 -18.82 -2.34
C SER A 149 53.34 -19.31 -1.27
N VAL A 150 52.85 -19.61 -0.05
CA VAL A 150 53.66 -20.15 1.06
C VAL A 150 53.97 -21.64 0.86
N VAL A 151 53.02 -22.43 0.34
CA VAL A 151 53.17 -23.88 0.11
C VAL A 151 54.00 -24.19 -1.15
N VAL A 152 53.95 -23.35 -2.19
CA VAL A 152 54.55 -23.61 -3.53
C VAL A 152 55.88 -22.86 -3.77
N PHE A 153 56.53 -22.32 -2.73
CA PHE A 153 57.89 -21.75 -2.77
C PHE A 153 58.12 -20.43 -3.58
N TYR A 154 57.11 -19.67 -3.97
CA TYR A 154 57.32 -18.40 -4.71
C TYR A 154 57.44 -17.17 -3.78
N PHE A 155 58.62 -16.95 -3.20
CA PHE A 155 58.91 -15.82 -2.28
C PHE A 155 58.80 -14.42 -2.91
N LEU A 156 59.01 -14.30 -4.23
CA LEU A 156 58.88 -13.01 -4.92
C LEU A 156 57.43 -12.48 -4.91
N SER A 157 56.42 -13.34 -5.06
CA SER A 157 55.02 -12.90 -5.18
C SER A 157 54.48 -12.29 -3.88
N LEU A 158 54.86 -12.86 -2.73
CA LEU A 158 54.48 -12.36 -1.41
C LEU A 158 55.13 -11.00 -1.12
N PHE A 159 56.39 -10.81 -1.51
CA PHE A 159 57.09 -9.53 -1.38
C PHE A 159 56.40 -8.41 -2.17
N PHE A 160 56.04 -8.66 -3.43
CA PHE A 160 55.30 -7.66 -4.24
C PHE A 160 53.90 -7.39 -3.69
N MET A 161 53.20 -8.41 -3.18
CA MET A 161 51.88 -8.26 -2.57
C MET A 161 51.94 -7.37 -1.32
N LEU A 162 52.92 -7.60 -0.44
CA LEU A 162 53.10 -6.83 0.79
C LEU A 162 53.47 -5.37 0.50
N ASN A 163 54.39 -5.12 -0.45
CA ASN A 163 54.74 -3.75 -0.84
C ASN A 163 53.57 -3.02 -1.51
N TYR A 164 52.80 -3.71 -2.37
CA TYR A 164 51.59 -3.15 -2.97
C TYR A 164 50.59 -2.71 -1.90
N LEU A 165 50.27 -3.60 -0.96
CA LEU A 165 49.30 -3.30 0.09
C LEU A 165 49.80 -2.21 1.03
N PHE A 166 51.08 -2.23 1.42
CA PHE A 166 51.70 -1.17 2.22
C PHE A 166 51.55 0.21 1.59
N TYR A 167 51.78 0.33 0.28
CA TYR A 167 51.67 1.61 -0.43
C TYR A 167 50.25 2.21 -0.37
N TRP A 168 49.22 1.38 -0.59
CA TRP A 168 47.82 1.85 -0.63
C TRP A 168 47.21 2.10 0.74
N GLN A 169 47.79 1.56 1.81
CA GLN A 169 47.27 1.74 3.17
C GLN A 169 47.32 3.18 3.66
N ASN A 170 48.33 3.95 3.25
CA ASN A 170 48.37 5.39 3.57
C ASN A 170 47.13 6.12 3.03
N SER A 171 46.68 5.77 1.82
CA SER A 171 45.48 6.35 1.22
C SER A 171 44.19 6.01 1.98
N VAL A 172 44.07 4.78 2.51
CA VAL A 172 42.92 4.38 3.33
C VAL A 172 42.90 5.12 4.66
N MET A 173 44.04 5.20 5.33
CA MET A 173 44.19 5.91 6.60
C MET A 173 43.91 7.41 6.44
N ASP A 174 44.37 8.04 5.36
CA ASP A 174 44.09 9.46 5.09
C ASP A 174 42.63 9.69 4.73
N GLY A 175 42.00 8.78 3.98
CA GLY A 175 40.56 8.80 3.73
C GLY A 175 39.73 8.72 5.03
N ALA A 176 40.13 7.85 5.97
CA ALA A 176 39.45 7.73 7.27
C ALA A 176 39.64 8.96 8.17
N LYS A 177 40.84 9.56 8.18
CA LYS A 177 41.08 10.82 8.88
C LYS A 177 40.19 11.94 8.33
N ALA A 178 40.04 12.02 7.02
CA ALA A 178 39.22 13.04 6.37
C ALA A 178 37.74 12.97 6.79
N VAL A 179 37.22 11.77 7.06
CA VAL A 179 35.83 11.56 7.50
C VAL A 179 35.69 11.24 9.00
N LYS A 180 36.77 11.38 9.78
CA LYS A 180 36.82 11.10 11.22
C LYS A 180 36.25 9.73 11.60
N PHE A 181 36.61 8.68 10.86
CA PHE A 181 36.11 7.32 11.09
C PHE A 181 37.17 6.43 11.79
N PRO A 182 36.81 5.64 12.82
CA PRO A 182 37.74 4.75 13.50
C PRO A 182 37.99 3.47 12.69
N LEU A 183 39.27 3.11 12.50
CA LEU A 183 39.69 1.88 11.80
C LEU A 183 40.58 0.97 12.67
N PRO A 184 40.06 0.44 13.81
CA PRO A 184 40.86 -0.33 14.76
C PRO A 184 41.45 -1.62 14.17
N LEU A 185 40.72 -2.36 13.32
CA LEU A 185 41.25 -3.58 12.72
C LEU A 185 42.32 -3.27 11.69
N LEU A 186 42.06 -2.28 10.82
CA LEU A 186 43.04 -1.87 9.81
C LEU A 186 44.32 -1.32 10.44
N ALA A 187 44.23 -0.52 11.50
CA ALA A 187 45.39 0.06 12.17
C ALA A 187 46.37 -1.02 12.68
N VAL A 188 45.83 -2.09 13.29
CA VAL A 188 46.65 -3.22 13.76
C VAL A 188 47.18 -4.05 12.61
N ALA A 189 46.37 -4.30 11.57
CA ALA A 189 46.84 -4.99 10.38
C ALA A 189 47.99 -4.22 9.70
N TYR A 190 47.87 -2.90 9.60
CA TYR A 190 48.89 -2.02 9.03
C TYR A 190 50.22 -2.09 9.79
N GLN A 191 50.17 -2.10 11.13
CA GLN A 191 51.36 -2.27 11.95
C GLN A 191 52.08 -3.61 11.66
N GLN A 192 51.32 -4.70 11.46
CA GLN A 192 51.89 -6.00 11.12
C GLN A 192 52.46 -6.05 9.69
N LEU A 193 51.90 -5.29 8.75
CA LEU A 193 52.46 -5.15 7.40
C LEU A 193 53.79 -4.39 7.41
N ILE A 194 53.94 -3.35 8.23
CA ILE A 194 55.20 -2.64 8.44
C ILE A 194 56.27 -3.61 8.95
N ASN A 195 55.94 -4.38 9.99
CA ASN A 195 56.87 -5.36 10.55
C ASN A 195 57.30 -6.42 9.53
N GLY A 196 56.39 -6.86 8.66
CA GLY A 196 56.68 -7.83 7.60
C GLY A 196 57.47 -7.27 6.40
N SER A 197 57.39 -5.95 6.15
CA SER A 197 58.06 -5.29 5.01
C SER A 197 59.44 -4.71 5.33
N CYS A 198 59.74 -4.48 6.61
CA CYS A 198 61.06 -4.02 7.06
C CYS A 198 62.15 -5.09 6.83
N SER A 199 63.24 -4.70 6.15
CA SER A 199 64.42 -5.57 5.97
C SER A 199 65.18 -5.73 7.29
N MET A 200 65.21 -6.93 7.87
CA MET A 200 65.96 -7.18 9.11
C MET A 200 67.39 -7.63 8.83
N LYS A 201 68.36 -7.05 9.54
CA LYS A 201 69.77 -7.50 9.55
C LYS A 201 69.88 -8.78 10.36
N VAL A 202 70.33 -9.88 9.74
CA VAL A 202 70.63 -11.14 10.44
C VAL A 202 72.08 -11.49 10.15
N GLY A 203 72.94 -11.53 11.18
CA GLY A 203 74.33 -11.96 11.04
C GLY A 203 75.24 -11.05 10.18
N GLY A 204 74.85 -9.80 9.92
CA GLY A 204 75.63 -8.84 9.13
C GLY A 204 75.19 -8.70 7.66
N GLU A 205 74.32 -9.56 7.15
CA GLU A 205 73.77 -9.46 5.78
C GLU A 205 72.26 -9.12 5.79
N LEU A 206 71.85 -8.27 4.82
CA LEU A 206 70.45 -7.90 4.55
C LEU A 206 69.76 -9.06 3.81
N SER A 207 68.78 -9.71 4.44
CA SER A 207 67.95 -10.73 3.79
C SER A 207 66.58 -10.13 3.40
N PRO A 208 66.22 -10.03 2.12
CA PRO A 208 65.00 -9.34 1.65
C PRO A 208 63.72 -10.20 1.73
N SER A 209 63.57 -11.06 2.75
CA SER A 209 62.44 -12.00 2.82
C SER A 209 61.45 -11.63 3.92
N PRO A 210 60.24 -11.13 3.59
CA PRO A 210 59.16 -10.86 4.53
C PRO A 210 58.77 -12.04 5.42
N THR A 211 58.95 -13.26 4.90
CA THR A 211 58.69 -14.48 5.66
C THR A 211 59.60 -14.59 6.88
N LYS A 212 60.88 -14.19 6.78
CA LYS A 212 61.81 -14.23 7.92
C LYS A 212 61.41 -13.26 9.03
N ALA A 213 60.85 -12.10 8.69
CA ALA A 213 60.35 -11.15 9.68
C ALA A 213 59.17 -11.75 10.47
N TYR A 214 58.20 -12.36 9.77
CA TYR A 214 57.11 -13.07 10.45
C TYR A 214 57.60 -14.31 11.23
N GLU A 215 58.53 -15.11 10.70
CA GLU A 215 59.12 -16.24 11.42
C GLU A 215 59.77 -15.81 12.75
N GLN A 216 60.39 -14.63 12.81
CA GLN A 216 60.91 -14.06 14.04
C GLN A 216 59.82 -13.59 14.99
N ILE A 217 58.80 -12.87 14.49
CA ILE A 217 57.66 -12.39 15.28
C ILE A 217 56.92 -13.55 15.94
N TYR A 218 56.68 -14.62 15.19
CA TYR A 218 55.97 -15.81 15.65
C TYR A 218 56.90 -16.86 16.29
N GLY A 219 58.22 -16.62 16.31
CA GLY A 219 59.21 -17.50 16.92
C GLY A 219 59.27 -18.91 16.32
N MET A 220 58.91 -19.08 15.04
CA MET A 220 58.88 -20.37 14.37
C MET A 220 59.18 -20.27 12.88
N ASN A 221 59.91 -21.24 12.33
CA ASN A 221 60.14 -21.35 10.90
C ASN A 221 58.97 -22.11 10.25
N ILE A 222 58.22 -21.46 9.37
CA ILE A 222 57.03 -22.09 8.77
C ILE A 222 57.40 -23.24 7.82
N ARG A 223 58.65 -23.26 7.30
CA ARG A 223 59.13 -24.35 6.45
C ARG A 223 59.29 -25.64 7.21
N ASP A 224 59.58 -25.60 8.51
CA ASP A 224 59.70 -26.82 9.30
C ASP A 224 58.35 -27.53 9.43
N ALA A 225 57.23 -26.80 9.44
CA ALA A 225 55.89 -27.37 9.35
C ALA A 225 55.63 -28.02 7.98
N THR A 226 56.16 -27.46 6.88
CA THR A 226 56.02 -28.03 5.52
C THR A 226 56.92 -29.23 5.25
N LYS A 227 57.95 -29.46 6.08
CA LYS A 227 58.84 -30.64 5.99
C LYS A 227 58.26 -31.87 6.68
N GLN A 228 57.21 -31.71 7.50
CA GLN A 228 56.54 -32.85 8.12
C GLN A 228 55.79 -33.66 7.05
N PRO A 229 55.69 -34.99 7.17
CA PRO A 229 54.95 -35.80 6.22
C PRO A 229 53.49 -35.34 6.12
N SER A 230 53.10 -34.73 5.00
CA SER A 230 51.71 -34.40 4.70
C SER A 230 50.94 -35.70 4.41
N TYR A 231 49.66 -35.71 4.74
CA TYR A 231 48.74 -36.79 4.41
C TYR A 231 47.39 -36.18 4.00
N ASP A 232 46.55 -36.91 3.26
CA ASP A 232 45.19 -36.49 2.95
C ASP A 232 44.26 -36.88 4.11
N PRO A 233 43.68 -35.92 4.85
CA PRO A 233 42.83 -36.24 6.00
C PRO A 233 41.48 -36.86 5.61
N SER A 234 41.03 -36.74 4.37
CA SER A 234 39.83 -37.40 3.84
C SER A 234 40.11 -38.80 3.32
N GLU A 235 41.31 -39.06 2.80
CA GLU A 235 41.76 -40.42 2.50
C GLU A 235 41.94 -41.23 3.79
N LEU A 236 42.60 -40.65 4.80
CA LEU A 236 42.72 -41.26 6.13
C LEU A 236 41.35 -41.54 6.76
N ALA A 237 40.36 -40.66 6.53
CA ALA A 237 38.98 -40.89 6.93
C ALA A 237 38.38 -42.12 6.25
N ARG A 238 38.53 -42.26 4.92
CA ARG A 238 38.05 -43.45 4.19
C ARG A 238 38.72 -44.73 4.67
N GLU A 239 40.04 -44.73 4.85
CA GLU A 239 40.79 -45.90 5.32
C GLU A 239 40.33 -46.37 6.70
N LEU A 240 40.13 -45.44 7.64
CA LEU A 240 39.72 -45.76 9.00
C LEU A 240 38.23 -46.10 9.12
N THR A 241 37.39 -45.69 8.17
CA THR A 241 35.94 -45.96 8.20
C THR A 241 35.52 -47.19 7.37
N ALA A 242 36.41 -47.72 6.52
CA ALA A 242 36.14 -48.88 5.66
C ALA A 242 35.92 -50.21 6.41
N THR A 243 36.25 -50.29 7.70
CA THR A 243 36.17 -51.52 8.53
C THR A 243 35.12 -51.44 9.65
N ALA A 244 34.12 -50.56 9.52
CA ALA A 244 33.15 -50.27 10.58
C ALA A 244 32.34 -51.52 11.02
N LYS A 245 32.32 -51.77 12.33
CA LYS A 245 31.48 -52.79 13.00
C LYS A 245 30.20 -52.16 13.57
N ASP A 246 29.16 -52.98 13.78
CA ASP A 246 27.89 -52.56 14.41
C ASP A 246 28.11 -51.88 15.78
N VAL A 247 27.65 -50.63 15.89
CA VAL A 247 27.77 -49.83 17.12
C VAL A 247 26.49 -49.92 17.94
N LYS A 248 26.61 -50.42 19.18
CA LYS A 248 25.47 -50.47 20.12
C LYS A 248 25.48 -49.38 21.20
N LYS A 249 26.60 -48.66 21.40
CA LYS A 249 26.76 -47.64 22.45
C LYS A 249 27.49 -46.38 21.96
N ILE A 250 26.97 -45.20 22.27
CA ILE A 250 27.48 -43.88 21.83
C ILE A 250 27.71 -42.97 23.04
N GLY A 251 28.86 -42.30 23.11
CA GLY A 251 29.14 -41.24 24.07
C GLY A 251 28.82 -39.85 23.50
N PHE A 252 28.13 -39.00 24.26
CA PHE A 252 27.72 -37.66 23.81
C PHE A 252 28.10 -36.58 24.84
N ILE A 253 29.02 -35.67 24.49
CA ILE A 253 29.50 -34.62 25.39
C ILE A 253 28.95 -33.27 24.93
N GLY A 254 28.14 -32.63 25.78
CA GLY A 254 27.46 -31.36 25.50
C GLY A 254 26.03 -31.57 25.00
N LEU A 255 25.07 -31.55 25.90
CA LEU A 255 23.61 -31.57 25.71
C LEU A 255 23.02 -30.15 25.58
N GLY A 256 23.74 -29.22 24.96
CA GLY A 256 23.22 -27.89 24.60
C GLY A 256 22.07 -27.98 23.57
N ALA A 257 21.63 -26.83 23.05
CA ALA A 257 20.45 -26.75 22.18
C ALA A 257 20.44 -27.74 20.99
N MET A 258 21.59 -27.94 20.33
CA MET A 258 21.73 -28.96 19.28
C MET A 258 22.02 -30.35 19.84
N GLY A 259 22.92 -30.44 20.82
CA GLY A 259 23.39 -31.70 21.36
C GLY A 259 22.30 -32.54 22.03
N PHE A 260 21.37 -31.90 22.75
CA PHE A 260 20.23 -32.58 23.34
C PHE A 260 19.31 -33.21 22.28
N GLY A 261 19.04 -32.49 21.20
CA GLY A 261 18.22 -32.99 20.09
C GLY A 261 18.85 -34.19 19.38
N MET A 262 20.16 -34.11 19.11
CA MET A 262 20.92 -35.19 18.50
C MET A 262 20.98 -36.42 19.40
N ALA A 263 21.33 -36.25 20.68
CA ALA A 263 21.41 -37.35 21.64
C ALA A 263 20.04 -38.03 21.85
N SER A 264 18.96 -37.24 21.89
CA SER A 264 17.58 -37.75 21.99
C SER A 264 17.16 -38.53 20.74
N HIS A 265 17.59 -38.10 19.55
CA HIS A 265 17.30 -38.81 18.31
C HIS A 265 18.02 -40.16 18.27
N LEU A 266 19.29 -40.20 18.68
CA LEU A 266 20.06 -41.45 18.79
C LEU A 266 19.41 -42.46 19.74
N LEU A 267 18.87 -42.02 20.88
CA LEU A 267 18.08 -42.88 21.77
C LEU A 267 16.83 -43.44 21.10
N LYS A 268 16.07 -42.59 20.39
CA LYS A 268 14.87 -43.00 19.65
C LYS A 268 15.18 -43.98 18.50
N SER A 269 16.37 -43.88 17.91
CA SER A 269 16.84 -44.78 16.87
C SER A 269 17.42 -46.10 17.41
N GLY A 270 17.33 -46.36 18.72
CA GLY A 270 17.71 -47.63 19.33
C GLY A 270 19.18 -47.74 19.78
N PHE A 271 19.94 -46.65 19.75
CA PHE A 271 21.32 -46.63 20.28
C PHE A 271 21.33 -46.45 21.80
N SER A 272 22.25 -47.11 22.50
CA SER A 272 22.52 -46.82 23.93
C SER A 272 23.40 -45.57 24.03
N VAL A 273 22.86 -44.45 24.50
CA VAL A 273 23.60 -43.18 24.56
C VAL A 273 23.97 -42.86 26.00
N ILE A 274 25.26 -42.64 26.26
CA ILE A 274 25.77 -42.07 27.52
C ILE A 274 26.17 -40.61 27.29
N ALA A 275 25.65 -39.68 28.08
CA ALA A 275 25.90 -38.26 27.88
C ALA A 275 26.44 -37.53 29.13
N TYR A 276 27.23 -36.50 28.88
CA TYR A 276 27.77 -35.59 29.90
C TYR A 276 27.50 -34.15 29.46
N ASP A 277 27.07 -33.33 30.40
CA ASP A 277 26.96 -31.89 30.26
C ASP A 277 27.38 -31.23 31.57
N VAL A 278 27.98 -30.05 31.47
CA VAL A 278 28.33 -29.24 32.64
C VAL A 278 27.07 -28.69 33.34
N TYR A 279 25.97 -28.54 32.61
CA TYR A 279 24.67 -28.10 33.10
C TYR A 279 23.83 -29.29 33.56
N LYS A 280 23.70 -29.44 34.89
CA LYS A 280 22.99 -30.57 35.50
C LYS A 280 21.52 -30.74 35.05
N PRO A 281 20.71 -29.68 34.87
CA PRO A 281 19.31 -29.84 34.47
C PRO A 281 19.11 -30.51 33.11
N THR A 282 20.01 -30.32 32.15
CA THR A 282 19.95 -31.01 30.85
C THR A 282 20.25 -32.50 30.97
N LEU A 283 21.10 -32.90 31.91
CA LEU A 283 21.35 -34.33 32.19
C LEU A 283 20.13 -35.01 32.79
N VAL A 284 19.41 -34.33 33.69
CA VAL A 284 18.16 -34.85 34.28
C VAL A 284 17.13 -35.12 33.18
N LYS A 285 16.87 -34.13 32.31
CA LYS A 285 15.96 -34.29 31.18
C LYS A 285 16.38 -35.39 30.21
N PHE A 286 17.69 -35.60 30.04
CA PHE A 286 18.20 -36.65 29.15
C PHE A 286 18.03 -38.04 29.75
N ALA A 287 18.22 -38.20 31.06
CA ALA A 287 17.96 -39.45 31.75
C ALA A 287 16.47 -39.82 31.74
N GLU A 288 15.56 -38.85 31.85
CA GLU A 288 14.10 -39.07 31.71
C GLU A 288 13.72 -39.67 30.34
N LEU A 289 14.53 -39.42 29.30
CA LEU A 289 14.35 -39.98 27.96
C LEU A 289 14.99 -41.38 27.79
N GLY A 290 15.54 -41.97 28.87
CA GLY A 290 16.21 -43.27 28.85
C GLY A 290 17.71 -43.21 28.53
N GLY A 291 18.31 -42.01 28.52
CA GLY A 291 19.75 -41.83 28.34
C GLY A 291 20.57 -42.17 29.59
N LEU A 292 21.78 -42.70 29.40
CA LEU A 292 22.74 -42.90 30.49
C LEU A 292 23.48 -41.59 30.77
N ILE A 293 23.79 -41.29 32.04
CA ILE A 293 24.58 -40.11 32.42
C ILE A 293 26.00 -40.56 32.75
N GLY A 294 27.01 -39.98 32.11
CA GLY A 294 28.41 -40.13 32.52
C GLY A 294 28.80 -39.08 33.56
N THR A 295 29.80 -39.38 34.38
CA THR A 295 30.25 -38.54 35.50
C THR A 295 31.30 -37.51 35.10
N SER A 296 31.97 -37.71 33.96
CA SER A 296 32.94 -36.76 33.40
C SER A 296 33.03 -36.86 31.88
N PRO A 297 33.48 -35.80 31.17
CA PRO A 297 33.83 -35.90 29.75
C PRO A 297 34.86 -37.00 29.51
N GLN A 298 35.80 -37.16 30.44
CA GLN A 298 36.88 -38.15 30.34
C GLN A 298 36.34 -39.57 30.34
N GLU A 299 35.37 -39.90 31.20
CA GLU A 299 34.69 -41.21 31.22
C GLU A 299 33.96 -41.48 29.89
N ILE A 300 33.27 -40.48 29.34
CA ILE A 300 32.50 -40.61 28.09
C ILE A 300 33.41 -40.66 26.85
N SER A 301 34.60 -40.06 26.94
CA SER A 301 35.55 -39.95 25.83
C SER A 301 36.65 -41.03 25.82
N GLN A 302 36.53 -42.11 26.60
CA GLN A 302 37.46 -43.27 26.56
C GLN A 302 37.29 -44.12 25.28
N GLY A 303 37.31 -43.48 24.12
CA GLY A 303 37.30 -44.11 22.80
C GLY A 303 38.68 -44.03 22.15
N THR A 304 39.27 -45.19 21.88
CA THR A 304 40.50 -45.39 21.11
C THR A 304 40.23 -45.32 19.60
N ASN A 305 41.21 -45.60 18.73
CA ASN A 305 41.02 -45.61 17.26
C ASN A 305 39.85 -46.51 16.81
N GLU A 306 39.51 -47.51 17.61
CA GLU A 306 38.38 -48.43 17.47
C GLU A 306 37.02 -47.72 17.54
N ALA A 307 36.90 -46.59 18.27
CA ALA A 307 35.66 -45.79 18.34
C ALA A 307 35.40 -45.00 17.04
N LEU A 308 36.46 -44.49 16.41
CA LEU A 308 36.40 -43.83 15.09
C LEU A 308 36.04 -44.84 13.98
N GLN A 309 36.60 -46.04 14.03
CA GLN A 309 36.24 -47.15 13.12
C GLN A 309 34.76 -47.53 13.28
N SER A 310 34.28 -47.62 14.53
CA SER A 310 32.90 -47.96 14.86
C SER A 310 31.91 -46.88 14.38
N CYS A 311 32.19 -45.59 14.61
CA CYS A 311 31.27 -44.49 14.26
C CYS A 311 31.43 -43.98 12.83
N GLY A 312 32.33 -44.58 12.03
CA GLY A 312 32.72 -44.09 10.72
C GLY A 312 31.58 -43.92 9.72
N SER A 313 30.65 -44.87 9.69
CA SER A 313 29.47 -44.84 8.82
C SER A 313 28.52 -43.69 9.17
N VAL A 314 28.32 -43.44 10.47
CA VAL A 314 27.48 -42.34 10.97
C VAL A 314 28.12 -40.99 10.68
N LEU A 315 29.40 -40.82 10.97
CA LEU A 315 30.11 -39.56 10.71
C LEU A 315 30.19 -39.23 9.21
N SER A 316 30.35 -40.25 8.37
CA SER A 316 30.34 -40.10 6.90
C SER A 316 28.93 -39.77 6.38
N ALA A 317 27.87 -40.30 6.99
CA ALA A 317 26.50 -39.93 6.62
C ALA A 317 26.13 -38.49 7.05
N LEU A 318 26.76 -37.97 8.12
CA LEU A 318 26.50 -36.63 8.66
C LEU A 318 27.31 -35.52 7.98
N SER A 319 28.27 -35.86 7.11
CA SER A 319 29.16 -34.88 6.49
C SER A 319 29.36 -35.19 5.01
N GLU A 320 29.29 -34.16 4.16
CA GLU A 320 29.62 -34.31 2.73
C GLU A 320 31.09 -34.72 2.55
N LYS A 321 31.98 -34.25 3.43
CA LYS A 321 33.39 -34.63 3.48
C LYS A 321 33.86 -34.77 4.94
N LEU A 322 34.34 -35.96 5.30
CA LEU A 322 34.91 -36.26 6.62
C LEU A 322 36.43 -36.05 6.61
N TYR A 323 36.95 -35.43 7.67
CA TYR A 323 38.38 -35.16 7.86
C TYR A 323 38.87 -35.75 9.19
N ILE A 324 39.93 -36.58 9.15
CA ILE A 324 40.60 -37.08 10.36
C ILE A 324 41.94 -36.37 10.57
N ILE A 325 42.05 -35.64 11.68
CA ILE A 325 43.27 -34.93 12.05
C ILE A 325 44.13 -35.82 12.96
N LYS A 326 45.38 -36.10 12.56
CA LYS A 326 46.35 -36.85 13.36
C LYS A 326 46.70 -36.06 14.62
N GLY A 327 46.93 -36.76 15.73
CA GLY A 327 47.22 -36.15 17.04
C GLY A 327 46.28 -36.54 18.17
N GLY A 328 45.32 -37.44 17.93
CA GLY A 328 44.40 -37.95 18.94
C GLY A 328 43.24 -36.99 19.26
N CYS A 329 42.55 -37.25 20.37
CA CYS A 329 41.40 -36.45 20.80
C CYS A 329 41.81 -34.97 20.99
N GLY A 330 41.07 -34.06 20.37
CA GLY A 330 41.33 -32.62 20.41
C GLY A 330 42.18 -32.07 19.25
N ALA A 331 42.82 -32.91 18.44
CA ALA A 331 43.62 -32.42 17.30
C ALA A 331 42.79 -31.64 16.25
N ALA A 332 41.54 -32.08 16.02
CA ALA A 332 40.60 -31.36 15.14
C ALA A 332 40.15 -30.00 15.71
N SER A 333 40.23 -29.80 17.03
CA SER A 333 39.90 -28.51 17.67
C SER A 333 40.85 -27.41 17.22
N SER A 334 42.11 -27.73 16.88
CA SER A 334 43.07 -26.78 16.32
C SER A 334 42.63 -26.23 14.97
N VAL A 335 42.04 -27.07 14.11
CA VAL A 335 41.48 -26.63 12.81
C VAL A 335 40.28 -25.71 13.04
N LYS A 336 39.40 -26.08 13.98
CA LYS A 336 38.25 -25.24 14.37
C LYS A 336 38.70 -23.88 14.92
N MET A 337 39.74 -23.85 15.75
CA MET A 337 40.32 -22.63 16.29
C MET A 337 40.78 -21.69 15.17
N VAL A 338 41.55 -22.21 14.21
CA VAL A 338 42.02 -21.45 13.04
C VAL A 338 40.85 -20.94 12.21
N ASN A 339 39.82 -21.76 11.99
CA ASN A 339 38.62 -21.32 11.27
C ASN A 339 37.85 -20.22 12.02
N GLN A 340 37.67 -20.34 13.34
CA GLN A 340 36.95 -19.34 14.14
C GLN A 340 37.73 -18.01 14.21
N LEU A 341 39.07 -18.06 14.23
CA LEU A 341 39.92 -16.88 14.10
C LEU A 341 39.59 -16.12 12.81
N LEU A 342 39.69 -16.79 11.66
CA LEU A 342 39.42 -16.18 10.36
C LEU A 342 37.98 -15.70 10.23
N ALA A 343 37.02 -16.53 10.62
CA ALA A 343 35.59 -16.19 10.59
C ALA A 343 35.29 -14.93 11.40
N GLY A 344 35.75 -14.86 12.65
CA GLY A 344 35.48 -13.72 13.53
C GLY A 344 36.10 -12.42 13.00
N VAL A 345 37.35 -12.47 12.54
CA VAL A 345 38.02 -11.31 11.93
C VAL A 345 37.33 -10.88 10.63
N HIS A 346 36.89 -11.82 9.79
CA HIS A 346 36.20 -11.50 8.55
C HIS A 346 34.83 -10.84 8.80
N ILE A 347 34.07 -11.26 9.81
CA ILE A 347 32.81 -10.60 10.19
C ILE A 347 33.09 -9.17 10.69
N ALA A 348 34.02 -9.02 11.62
CA ALA A 348 34.34 -7.72 12.21
C ALA A 348 34.92 -6.74 11.18
N SER A 349 35.77 -7.20 10.26
CA SER A 349 36.28 -6.38 9.15
C SER A 349 35.22 -6.04 8.11
N SER A 350 34.22 -6.90 7.89
CA SER A 350 33.07 -6.59 7.03
C SER A 350 32.23 -5.45 7.62
N ALA A 351 32.02 -5.47 8.94
CA ALA A 351 31.37 -4.39 9.67
C ALA A 351 32.15 -3.07 9.56
N GLU A 352 33.46 -3.08 9.79
CA GLU A 352 34.33 -1.90 9.63
C GLU A 352 34.27 -1.35 8.20
N ALA A 353 34.36 -2.22 7.20
CA ALA A 353 34.38 -1.86 5.79
C ALA A 353 33.07 -1.21 5.32
N ILE A 354 31.91 -1.80 5.66
CA ILE A 354 30.61 -1.28 5.22
C ILE A 354 30.25 0.00 5.97
N ALA A 355 30.53 0.08 7.27
CA ALA A 355 30.32 1.32 8.03
C ALA A 355 31.24 2.45 7.55
N PHE A 356 32.50 2.14 7.20
CA PHE A 356 33.39 3.13 6.58
C PHE A 356 32.89 3.58 5.20
N GLY A 357 32.42 2.64 4.37
CA GLY A 357 31.81 2.96 3.08
C GLY A 357 30.57 3.85 3.21
N ALA A 358 29.71 3.59 4.20
CA ALA A 358 28.58 4.44 4.54
C ALA A 358 29.03 5.85 4.92
N GLN A 359 30.06 5.97 5.76
CA GLN A 359 30.63 7.26 6.17
C GLN A 359 31.27 8.04 5.00
N LEU A 360 31.81 7.32 4.01
CA LEU A 360 32.30 7.91 2.76
C LEU A 360 31.17 8.38 1.82
N GLY A 361 29.90 8.15 2.18
CA GLY A 361 28.72 8.49 1.38
C GLY A 361 28.45 7.52 0.23
N ILE A 362 28.97 6.28 0.32
CA ILE A 362 28.71 5.23 -0.68
C ILE A 362 27.42 4.50 -0.30
N GLY A 363 26.53 4.28 -1.27
CA GLY A 363 25.37 3.40 -1.08
C GLY A 363 25.81 1.99 -0.69
N THR A 364 25.51 1.57 0.53
CA THR A 364 26.04 0.36 1.18
C THR A 364 25.64 -0.94 0.46
N ARG A 365 24.42 -1.01 -0.12
CA ARG A 365 23.99 -2.13 -0.98
C ARG A 365 24.86 -2.25 -2.24
N LYS A 366 25.03 -1.14 -2.96
CA LYS A 366 25.86 -1.11 -4.18
C LYS A 366 27.32 -1.43 -3.86
N LEU A 367 27.82 -0.96 -2.72
CA LEU A 367 29.14 -1.30 -2.21
C LEU A 367 29.28 -2.81 -1.97
N PHE A 368 28.28 -3.43 -1.32
CA PHE A 368 28.26 -4.88 -1.11
C PHE A 368 28.32 -5.65 -2.43
N GLU A 369 27.46 -5.33 -3.40
CA GLU A 369 27.38 -6.00 -4.70
C GLU A 369 28.71 -5.92 -5.47
N ILE A 370 29.36 -4.75 -5.47
CA ILE A 370 30.66 -4.57 -6.12
C ILE A 370 31.75 -5.40 -5.41
N LEU A 371 31.75 -5.38 -4.07
CA LEU A 371 32.77 -6.08 -3.29
C LEU A 371 32.65 -7.60 -3.34
N GLN A 372 31.47 -8.17 -3.65
CA GLN A 372 31.30 -9.61 -3.88
C GLN A 372 32.21 -10.14 -4.99
N HIS A 373 32.54 -9.30 -5.97
CA HIS A 373 33.42 -9.66 -7.08
C HIS A 373 34.87 -9.18 -6.90
N SER A 374 35.19 -8.52 -5.79
CA SER A 374 36.49 -7.92 -5.51
C SER A 374 37.51 -8.89 -4.90
N ARG A 375 38.76 -8.43 -4.70
CA ARG A 375 39.82 -9.23 -4.07
C ARG A 375 39.66 -9.30 -2.54
N GLY A 376 39.05 -8.30 -1.91
CA GLY A 376 38.73 -8.28 -0.48
C GLY A 376 37.54 -9.15 -0.08
N TYR A 377 36.99 -9.96 -0.98
CA TYR A 377 35.86 -10.84 -0.67
C TYR A 377 36.25 -12.00 0.27
N SER A 378 35.42 -12.23 1.28
CA SER A 378 35.41 -13.42 2.13
C SER A 378 34.02 -14.06 2.19
N TRP A 379 33.94 -15.34 2.56
CA TRP A 379 32.65 -16.02 2.72
C TRP A 379 31.77 -15.30 3.76
N MET A 380 32.36 -14.88 4.89
CA MET A 380 31.66 -14.13 5.94
C MET A 380 31.18 -12.76 5.46
N PHE A 381 31.91 -12.07 4.57
CA PHE A 381 31.43 -10.82 3.97
C PHE A 381 30.15 -11.07 3.17
N GLY A 382 30.18 -12.06 2.27
CA GLY A 382 29.01 -12.44 1.45
C GLY A 382 27.80 -12.86 2.28
N ASN A 383 28.04 -13.48 3.44
CA ASN A 383 26.98 -14.02 4.28
C ASN A 383 26.42 -13.02 5.32
N ARG A 384 27.28 -12.23 5.98
CA ARG A 384 26.86 -11.37 7.11
C ARG A 384 26.51 -9.93 6.72
N VAL A 385 27.10 -9.38 5.67
CA VAL A 385 26.78 -8.01 5.23
C VAL A 385 25.30 -7.87 4.85
N PRO A 386 24.62 -8.83 4.19
CA PRO A 386 23.18 -8.74 3.96
C PRO A 386 22.39 -8.50 5.26
N HIS A 387 22.72 -9.19 6.35
CA HIS A 387 22.04 -9.01 7.64
C HIS A 387 22.26 -7.60 8.20
N MET A 388 23.48 -7.04 8.03
CA MET A 388 23.80 -5.66 8.40
C MET A 388 22.93 -4.67 7.61
N LEU A 389 22.81 -4.85 6.29
CA LEU A 389 22.06 -3.97 5.39
C LEU A 389 20.55 -4.00 5.65
N GLU A 390 19.99 -5.18 5.94
CA GLU A 390 18.55 -5.32 6.22
C GLU A 390 18.14 -4.87 7.63
N SER A 391 19.13 -4.70 8.52
CA SER A 391 18.93 -4.55 9.96
C SER A 391 18.15 -5.73 10.58
N ASP A 392 18.26 -6.93 10.00
CA ASP A 392 17.69 -8.16 10.56
C ASP A 392 18.73 -8.90 11.39
N TYR A 393 18.58 -8.79 12.71
CA TYR A 393 19.49 -9.40 13.69
C TYR A 393 18.89 -10.61 14.40
N LYS A 394 17.89 -11.26 13.77
CA LYS A 394 17.42 -12.56 14.24
C LYS A 394 18.60 -13.54 14.28
N PRO A 395 18.93 -14.11 15.45
CA PRO A 395 20.21 -14.79 15.63
C PRO A 395 20.25 -16.14 14.91
N TYR A 396 21.06 -16.24 13.86
CA TYR A 396 21.51 -17.53 13.31
C TYR A 396 22.78 -17.99 14.03
N SER A 397 23.64 -17.04 14.41
CA SER A 397 24.81 -17.20 15.27
C SER A 397 24.98 -15.93 16.07
N ALA A 398 25.01 -16.00 17.41
CA ALA A 398 24.94 -14.79 18.23
C ALA A 398 26.30 -14.11 18.45
N ILE A 399 26.32 -12.80 18.73
CA ILE A 399 27.54 -12.06 19.12
C ILE A 399 28.31 -12.81 20.24
N ASP A 400 27.60 -13.30 21.26
CA ASP A 400 28.23 -14.01 22.40
C ASP A 400 28.95 -15.31 21.98
N ILE A 401 28.60 -15.89 20.83
CA ILE A 401 29.33 -17.04 20.27
C ILE A 401 30.74 -16.62 19.87
N PHE A 402 30.90 -15.46 19.23
CA PHE A 402 32.21 -14.94 18.83
C PHE A 402 32.99 -14.30 19.98
N VAL A 403 32.31 -13.80 21.02
CA VAL A 403 32.97 -13.48 22.31
C VAL A 403 33.63 -14.75 22.87
N LYS A 404 32.90 -15.86 22.92
CA LYS A 404 33.42 -17.14 23.43
C LYS A 404 34.50 -17.73 22.51
N ASP A 405 34.26 -17.81 21.20
CA ASP A 405 35.16 -18.49 20.26
C ASP A 405 36.48 -17.72 20.05
N LEU A 406 36.45 -16.39 19.87
CA LEU A 406 37.69 -15.61 19.79
C LEU A 406 38.38 -15.53 21.15
N GLY A 407 37.63 -15.58 22.27
CA GLY A 407 38.21 -15.75 23.60
C GLY A 407 39.04 -17.04 23.74
N ILE A 408 38.55 -18.16 23.19
CA ILE A 408 39.30 -19.41 23.13
C ILE A 408 40.57 -19.25 22.26
N VAL A 409 40.44 -18.65 21.07
CA VAL A 409 41.59 -18.39 20.18
C VAL A 409 42.67 -17.59 20.90
N CYS A 410 42.31 -16.48 21.55
CA CYS A 410 43.24 -15.64 22.29
C CYS A 410 43.91 -16.41 23.44
N ASN A 411 43.15 -17.18 24.22
CA ASN A 411 43.70 -17.95 25.34
C ASN A 411 44.68 -19.04 24.87
N GLU A 412 44.31 -19.82 23.84
CA GLU A 412 45.17 -20.88 23.32
C GLU A 412 46.43 -20.32 22.64
N SER A 413 46.29 -19.22 21.88
CA SER A 413 47.44 -18.53 21.29
C SER A 413 48.44 -18.06 22.35
N SER A 414 47.94 -17.55 23.48
CA SER A 414 48.75 -17.13 24.62
C SER A 414 49.49 -18.33 25.25
N LYS A 415 48.83 -19.48 25.43
CA LYS A 415 49.48 -20.71 25.92
C LYS A 415 50.58 -21.19 24.98
N MET A 416 50.37 -21.08 23.67
CA MET A 416 51.33 -21.47 22.64
C MET A 416 52.43 -20.42 22.38
N LYS A 417 52.32 -19.24 23.01
CA LYS A 417 53.19 -18.07 22.83
C LYS A 417 53.21 -17.57 21.39
N ILE A 418 52.06 -17.60 20.72
CA ILE A 418 51.86 -17.06 19.37
C ILE A 418 51.00 -15.79 19.46
N PRO A 419 51.48 -14.62 19.01
CA PRO A 419 50.65 -13.42 19.01
C PRO A 419 49.52 -13.50 17.98
N VAL A 420 48.33 -13.02 18.32
CA VAL A 420 47.18 -12.91 17.39
C VAL A 420 46.56 -11.52 17.53
N HIS A 421 47.20 -10.54 16.91
CA HIS A 421 46.94 -9.12 17.08
C HIS A 421 45.58 -8.68 16.51
N VAL A 422 45.32 -8.96 15.24
CA VAL A 422 44.05 -8.57 14.58
C VAL A 422 42.89 -9.32 15.20
N SER A 423 43.10 -10.59 15.53
CA SER A 423 42.11 -11.46 16.19
C SER A 423 41.71 -10.93 17.57
N SER A 424 42.66 -10.39 18.32
CA SER A 424 42.42 -9.77 19.63
C SER A 424 41.58 -8.49 19.53
N ILE A 425 41.79 -7.68 18.49
CA ILE A 425 40.94 -6.49 18.23
C ILE A 425 39.53 -6.91 17.81
N ALA A 426 39.40 -7.91 16.92
CA ALA A 426 38.08 -8.44 16.56
C ALA A 426 37.32 -8.92 17.80
N HIS A 427 38.00 -9.62 18.72
CA HIS A 427 37.41 -10.07 19.99
C HIS A 427 36.88 -8.89 20.83
N GLN A 428 37.63 -7.78 20.93
CA GLN A 428 37.19 -6.58 21.66
C GLN A 428 35.95 -5.92 21.03
N LEU A 429 35.81 -5.96 19.70
CA LEU A 429 34.60 -5.45 19.03
C LEU A 429 33.36 -6.30 19.41
N PHE A 430 33.49 -7.63 19.43
CA PHE A 430 32.40 -8.50 19.87
C PHE A 430 32.08 -8.33 21.37
N ILE A 431 33.09 -8.17 22.24
CA ILE A 431 32.88 -7.85 23.66
C ILE A 431 32.11 -6.52 23.78
N SER A 432 32.48 -5.51 23.01
CA SER A 432 31.82 -4.19 23.02
C SER A 432 30.35 -4.29 22.59
N GLY A 433 30.06 -5.08 21.55
CA GLY A 433 28.69 -5.34 21.11
C GLY A 433 27.87 -6.11 22.16
N SER A 434 28.46 -7.12 22.80
CA SER A 434 27.81 -7.86 23.89
C SER A 434 27.51 -6.97 25.10
N ALA A 435 28.49 -6.17 25.54
CA ALA A 435 28.35 -5.21 26.62
C ALA A 435 27.31 -4.12 26.34
N SER A 436 27.04 -3.81 25.07
CA SER A 436 25.98 -2.89 24.63
C SER A 436 24.58 -3.52 24.61
N GLY A 437 24.43 -4.75 25.12
CA GLY A 437 23.15 -5.46 25.20
C GLY A 437 22.80 -6.28 23.96
N TRP A 438 23.69 -6.39 22.98
CA TRP A 438 23.44 -7.12 21.72
C TRP A 438 23.96 -8.56 21.73
N GLY A 439 24.38 -9.10 22.88
CA GLY A 439 24.98 -10.44 22.98
C GLY A 439 24.15 -11.57 22.35
N ARG A 440 22.81 -11.43 22.39
CA ARG A 440 21.85 -12.39 21.83
C ARG A 440 21.47 -12.12 20.36
N TYR A 441 21.93 -11.03 19.77
CA TYR A 441 21.68 -10.71 18.37
C TYR A 441 22.63 -11.49 17.46
N ASP A 442 22.26 -11.62 16.19
CA ASP A 442 23.13 -12.17 15.15
C ASP A 442 24.51 -11.50 15.18
N ASP A 443 25.58 -12.26 14.92
CA ASP A 443 26.97 -11.80 15.00
C ASP A 443 27.29 -10.67 14.00
N SER A 444 26.46 -10.49 12.96
CA SER A 444 26.46 -9.30 12.08
C SER A 444 26.14 -7.99 12.81
N ALA A 445 25.46 -8.04 13.96
CA ALA A 445 25.15 -6.88 14.78
C ALA A 445 26.40 -6.19 15.36
N VAL A 446 27.60 -6.78 15.22
CA VAL A 446 28.86 -6.10 15.54
C VAL A 446 29.04 -4.78 14.76
N VAL A 447 28.37 -4.63 13.60
CA VAL A 447 28.31 -3.35 12.86
C VAL A 447 27.76 -2.20 13.69
N LYS A 448 26.85 -2.48 14.63
CA LYS A 448 26.26 -1.47 15.52
C LYS A 448 27.26 -0.78 16.43
N VAL A 449 28.41 -1.41 16.68
CA VAL A 449 29.52 -0.77 17.41
C VAL A 449 29.98 0.47 16.62
N TYR A 450 30.16 0.35 15.30
CA TYR A 450 30.53 1.49 14.45
C TYR A 450 29.39 2.48 14.29
N GLU A 451 28.15 2.02 14.14
CA GLU A 451 27.00 2.92 14.05
C GLU A 451 26.85 3.79 15.31
N THR A 452 27.08 3.20 16.48
CA THR A 452 26.99 3.90 17.77
C THR A 452 28.16 4.87 17.95
N LEU A 453 29.37 4.48 17.53
CA LEU A 453 30.55 5.34 17.64
C LEU A 453 30.53 6.54 16.68
N THR A 454 29.90 6.39 15.51
CA THR A 454 30.01 7.38 14.42
C THR A 454 28.70 8.09 14.07
N GLY A 455 27.56 7.57 14.53
CA GLY A 455 26.22 8.05 14.16
C GLY A 455 25.77 7.62 12.77
N VAL A 456 26.63 6.91 12.01
CA VAL A 456 26.35 6.43 10.66
C VAL A 456 25.45 5.21 10.70
N LYS A 457 24.46 5.16 9.81
CA LYS A 457 23.59 4.00 9.65
C LYS A 457 24.02 3.15 8.46
N VAL A 458 24.19 1.86 8.69
CA VAL A 458 24.40 0.88 7.65
C VAL A 458 23.03 0.35 7.25
N GLU A 459 22.40 1.02 6.29
CA GLU A 459 21.06 0.63 5.81
C GLU A 459 21.10 0.37 4.31
N GLY A 460 20.50 -0.75 3.88
CA GLY A 460 20.25 -1.08 2.49
C GLY A 460 18.84 -0.73 2.01
N LYS A 461 18.02 -0.09 2.86
CA LYS A 461 16.63 0.33 2.57
C LYS A 461 16.62 1.79 2.13
N HIS A 462 15.68 2.15 1.26
CA HIS A 462 15.52 3.55 0.90
C HIS A 462 14.90 4.29 2.09
N ALA A 463 15.44 5.45 2.45
CA ALA A 463 14.90 6.23 3.57
C ALA A 463 13.39 6.47 3.37
N ILE A 464 12.58 6.23 4.40
CA ILE A 464 11.18 6.65 4.41
C ILE A 464 11.18 8.17 4.48
N LEU A 465 10.83 8.82 3.38
CA LEU A 465 10.90 10.27 3.26
C LEU A 465 9.61 10.92 3.75
N SER A 466 9.73 12.12 4.31
CA SER A 466 8.60 13.03 4.51
C SER A 466 8.06 13.46 3.15
N LYS A 467 6.78 13.19 2.90
CA LYS A 467 6.10 13.57 1.66
C LYS A 467 6.15 15.08 1.49
N THR A 468 5.83 15.82 2.54
CA THR A 468 5.82 17.29 2.52
C THR A 468 7.20 17.86 2.17
N ASP A 469 8.27 17.37 2.80
CA ASP A 469 9.62 17.88 2.54
C ASP A 469 10.11 17.56 1.12
N VAL A 470 9.84 16.34 0.65
CA VAL A 470 10.19 15.94 -0.72
C VAL A 470 9.47 16.79 -1.74
N LEU A 471 8.14 16.96 -1.61
CA LEU A 471 7.37 17.76 -2.55
C LEU A 471 7.80 19.23 -2.57
N ASN A 472 8.15 19.79 -1.41
CA ASN A 472 8.67 21.16 -1.29
C ASN A 472 10.07 21.33 -1.89
N SER A 473 10.87 20.26 -1.96
CA SER A 473 12.21 20.27 -2.55
C SER A 473 12.22 20.19 -4.09
N LEU A 474 11.10 19.78 -4.70
CA LEU A 474 10.99 19.66 -6.16
C LEU A 474 10.93 21.05 -6.82
N PRO A 475 11.41 21.19 -8.07
CA PRO A 475 11.24 22.44 -8.81
C PRO A 475 9.75 22.79 -8.96
N SER A 476 9.43 24.08 -9.10
CA SER A 476 8.05 24.54 -9.31
C SER A 476 7.41 23.85 -10.51
N GLU A 477 6.11 23.55 -10.43
CA GLU A 477 5.36 22.99 -11.55
C GLU A 477 5.47 23.85 -12.81
N PHE A 478 5.32 23.23 -13.99
CA PHE A 478 5.34 23.94 -15.27
C PHE A 478 4.19 24.98 -15.29
N GLY A 479 4.54 26.23 -15.62
CA GLY A 479 3.68 27.39 -15.34
C GLY A 479 2.37 27.45 -16.13
N GLU A 480 2.33 26.84 -17.31
CA GLU A 480 1.12 26.77 -18.15
C GLU A 480 0.53 25.36 -18.16
N ASN A 481 -0.78 25.23 -18.42
CA ASN A 481 -1.38 23.93 -18.70
C ASN A 481 -1.20 23.57 -20.18
N PRO A 482 -0.34 22.60 -20.55
CA PRO A 482 -0.13 22.27 -21.95
C PRO A 482 -1.39 21.72 -22.61
N MET A 483 -2.30 21.14 -21.83
CA MET A 483 -3.54 20.55 -22.33
C MET A 483 -4.60 21.60 -22.69
N GLU A 484 -4.41 22.87 -22.33
CA GLU A 484 -5.27 24.00 -22.73
C GLU A 484 -4.83 24.63 -24.06
N ASN A 485 -3.69 24.20 -24.60
CA ASN A 485 -3.18 24.68 -25.88
C ASN A 485 -4.08 24.19 -27.04
N GLN A 486 -4.59 25.13 -27.86
CA GLN A 486 -5.49 24.82 -28.99
C GLN A 486 -4.90 23.81 -29.97
N ASP A 487 -3.59 23.83 -30.21
CA ASP A 487 -2.93 22.86 -31.08
C ASP A 487 -3.03 21.44 -30.49
N ILE A 488 -2.84 21.30 -29.17
CA ILE A 488 -2.97 19.99 -28.49
C ILE A 488 -4.42 19.54 -28.48
N ILE A 489 -5.36 20.43 -28.12
CA ILE A 489 -6.80 20.15 -28.08
C ILE A 489 -7.31 19.67 -29.44
N GLY A 490 -6.96 20.36 -30.52
CA GLY A 490 -7.38 20.01 -31.89
C GLY A 490 -6.93 18.62 -32.34
N ASN A 491 -5.95 18.02 -31.64
CA ASN A 491 -5.39 16.71 -31.96
C ASN A 491 -5.64 15.66 -30.88
N LEU A 492 -6.38 15.95 -29.82
CA LEU A 492 -6.79 14.92 -28.85
C LEU A 492 -7.59 13.79 -29.54
N ASN A 493 -8.30 14.12 -30.63
CA ASN A 493 -9.13 13.20 -31.40
C ASN A 493 -8.39 12.53 -32.58
N SER A 494 -7.08 12.76 -32.76
CA SER A 494 -6.36 12.21 -33.92
C SER A 494 -6.21 10.69 -33.85
N LYS A 495 -6.20 10.13 -32.63
CA LYS A 495 -6.19 8.69 -32.37
C LYS A 495 -7.09 8.38 -31.18
N VAL A 496 -7.89 7.33 -31.31
CA VAL A 496 -8.71 6.81 -30.22
C VAL A 496 -7.80 6.12 -29.20
N LEU A 497 -7.95 6.46 -27.92
CA LEU A 497 -7.24 5.78 -26.85
C LEU A 497 -8.04 4.55 -26.40
N VAL A 498 -7.50 3.35 -26.58
CA VAL A 498 -8.13 2.10 -26.15
C VAL A 498 -7.42 1.61 -24.90
N VAL A 499 -8.10 1.68 -23.75
CA VAL A 499 -7.52 1.30 -22.47
C VAL A 499 -7.92 -0.12 -22.12
N LEU A 500 -6.95 -1.03 -22.06
CA LEU A 500 -7.16 -2.38 -21.54
C LEU A 500 -6.90 -2.34 -20.04
N ASP A 501 -7.96 -2.49 -19.25
CA ASP A 501 -7.93 -2.33 -17.80
C ASP A 501 -7.92 -3.68 -17.10
N ASP A 502 -6.80 -3.99 -16.42
CA ASP A 502 -6.59 -5.27 -15.74
C ASP A 502 -7.45 -5.45 -14.48
N ASP A 503 -8.15 -4.40 -14.04
CA ASP A 503 -9.02 -4.32 -12.86
C ASP A 503 -10.04 -3.17 -13.02
N PRO A 504 -11.34 -3.31 -12.67
CA PRO A 504 -12.38 -2.29 -12.88
C PRO A 504 -12.12 -0.94 -12.20
N THR A 505 -11.18 -0.88 -11.27
CA THR A 505 -10.76 0.35 -10.61
C THR A 505 -9.93 1.27 -11.52
N GLY A 506 -9.66 0.99 -12.80
CA GLY A 506 -8.87 1.92 -13.63
C GLY A 506 -9.60 3.15 -14.13
N THR A 507 -10.92 3.16 -13.99
CA THR A 507 -11.80 4.28 -14.37
C THR A 507 -11.77 5.46 -13.38
N GLN A 508 -10.86 5.44 -12.41
CA GLN A 508 -10.82 6.34 -11.25
C GLN A 508 -10.76 7.82 -11.55
N THR A 509 -10.11 8.24 -12.63
CA THR A 509 -9.82 9.66 -12.93
C THR A 509 -10.58 10.17 -14.14
N VAL A 510 -11.45 9.34 -14.74
CA VAL A 510 -12.17 9.67 -15.98
C VAL A 510 -13.67 9.87 -15.73
N HIS A 511 -14.34 10.58 -16.63
CA HIS A 511 -15.78 10.75 -16.70
C HIS A 511 -16.20 10.94 -18.15
N ASP A 512 -17.48 10.71 -18.45
CA ASP A 512 -18.09 10.69 -19.78
C ASP A 512 -17.41 9.71 -20.76
N ILE A 513 -16.87 8.59 -20.23
CA ILE A 513 -16.15 7.56 -21.01
C ILE A 513 -16.90 6.22 -20.93
N GLN A 514 -16.96 5.50 -22.05
CA GLN A 514 -17.52 4.14 -22.09
C GLN A 514 -16.53 3.10 -21.59
N VAL A 515 -17.05 2.13 -20.84
CA VAL A 515 -16.38 0.92 -20.37
C VAL A 515 -17.10 -0.27 -20.97
N LEU A 516 -16.39 -1.03 -21.80
CA LEU A 516 -16.85 -2.29 -22.34
C LEU A 516 -16.40 -3.44 -21.46
N THR A 517 -17.25 -4.43 -21.30
CA THR A 517 -16.93 -5.69 -20.62
C THR A 517 -16.91 -6.87 -21.60
N GLU A 518 -17.26 -6.61 -22.86
CA GLU A 518 -17.14 -7.51 -24.01
C GLU A 518 -16.32 -6.84 -25.14
N TRP A 519 -15.67 -7.65 -25.96
CA TRP A 519 -14.73 -7.19 -27.00
C TRP A 519 -14.90 -7.96 -28.31
N SER A 520 -16.14 -8.30 -28.66
CA SER A 520 -16.46 -8.84 -29.99
C SER A 520 -16.13 -7.81 -31.08
N THR A 521 -15.89 -8.28 -32.30
CA THR A 521 -15.57 -7.37 -33.40
C THR A 521 -16.74 -6.44 -33.68
N GLU A 522 -17.98 -6.92 -33.56
CA GLU A 522 -19.21 -6.13 -33.76
C GLU A 522 -19.32 -4.99 -32.75
N THR A 523 -19.14 -5.28 -31.45
CA THR A 523 -19.22 -4.26 -30.39
C THR A 523 -18.12 -3.21 -30.56
N LEU A 524 -16.91 -3.62 -30.94
CA LEU A 524 -15.80 -2.70 -31.20
C LEU A 524 -16.03 -1.83 -32.44
N VAL A 525 -16.63 -2.38 -33.51
CA VAL A 525 -17.01 -1.61 -34.71
C VAL A 525 -18.04 -0.54 -34.34
N GLU A 526 -19.06 -0.89 -33.54
CA GLU A 526 -20.05 0.08 -33.05
C GLU A 526 -19.39 1.19 -32.24
N GLN A 527 -18.45 0.84 -31.34
CA GLN A 527 -17.74 1.84 -30.55
C GLN A 527 -16.85 2.74 -31.38
N PHE A 528 -16.07 2.22 -32.31
CA PHE A 528 -15.29 3.05 -33.22
C PHE A 528 -16.19 3.93 -34.09
N GLY A 529 -17.37 3.45 -34.48
CA GLY A 529 -18.38 4.23 -35.22
C GLY A 529 -18.86 5.49 -34.48
N LYS A 530 -18.85 5.49 -33.13
CA LYS A 530 -19.19 6.65 -32.29
C LYS A 530 -18.10 7.72 -32.27
N LYS A 531 -16.93 7.45 -32.86
CA LYS A 531 -15.74 8.32 -32.85
C LYS A 531 -15.34 8.81 -31.45
N PRO A 532 -15.19 7.90 -30.45
CA PRO A 532 -14.81 8.28 -29.10
C PRO A 532 -13.38 8.81 -29.07
N THR A 533 -13.09 9.73 -28.15
CA THR A 533 -11.72 10.07 -27.75
C THR A 533 -11.02 8.88 -27.11
N CYS A 534 -11.75 8.18 -26.24
CA CYS A 534 -11.26 7.07 -25.44
C CYS A 534 -12.40 6.14 -25.05
N PHE A 535 -12.10 4.85 -24.91
CA PHE A 535 -12.96 3.90 -24.22
C PHE A 535 -12.11 2.82 -23.53
N PHE A 536 -12.69 2.23 -22.49
CA PHE A 536 -12.07 1.18 -21.69
C PHE A 536 -12.60 -0.19 -22.12
N ILE A 537 -11.75 -1.20 -22.07
CA ILE A 537 -12.11 -2.60 -22.12
C ILE A 537 -11.67 -3.19 -20.78
N LEU A 538 -12.65 -3.61 -19.98
CA LEU A 538 -12.41 -4.27 -18.71
C LEU A 538 -11.99 -5.72 -18.96
N THR A 539 -10.70 -6.01 -18.81
CA THR A 539 -10.17 -7.37 -19.04
C THR A 539 -10.23 -8.22 -17.77
N ASN A 540 -10.13 -7.59 -16.59
CA ASN A 540 -9.98 -8.26 -15.31
C ASN A 540 -8.86 -9.33 -15.33
N SER A 541 -7.83 -9.11 -16.15
CA SER A 541 -6.78 -10.09 -16.43
C SER A 541 -5.97 -10.45 -15.20
N ARG A 542 -5.92 -9.58 -14.17
CA ARG A 542 -5.22 -9.84 -12.89
C ARG A 542 -5.82 -11.01 -12.10
N ALA A 543 -7.07 -11.37 -12.36
CA ALA A 543 -7.72 -12.53 -11.75
C ALA A 543 -7.40 -13.85 -12.50
N LEU A 544 -6.63 -13.80 -13.59
CA LEU A 544 -6.30 -14.94 -14.44
C LEU A 544 -4.87 -15.43 -14.22
N SER A 545 -4.57 -16.63 -14.72
CA SER A 545 -3.19 -17.10 -14.85
C SER A 545 -2.48 -16.35 -15.99
N SER A 546 -1.14 -16.32 -15.96
CA SER A 546 -0.33 -15.63 -16.99
C SER A 546 -0.69 -16.06 -18.41
N ASP A 547 -0.81 -17.36 -18.68
CA ASP A 547 -1.17 -17.88 -20.01
C ASP A 547 -2.55 -17.42 -20.50
N LYS A 548 -3.52 -17.34 -19.57
CA LYS A 548 -4.87 -16.87 -19.87
C LYS A 548 -4.88 -15.36 -20.13
N ALA A 549 -4.14 -14.57 -19.34
CA ALA A 549 -4.00 -13.13 -19.55
C ALA A 549 -3.32 -12.80 -20.89
N VAL A 550 -2.29 -13.56 -21.27
CA VAL A 550 -1.62 -13.46 -22.59
C VAL A 550 -2.59 -13.78 -23.72
N SER A 551 -3.34 -14.87 -23.61
CA SER A 551 -4.31 -15.30 -24.63
C SER A 551 -5.42 -14.26 -24.81
N LEU A 552 -5.96 -13.76 -23.71
CA LEU A 552 -6.97 -12.70 -23.68
C LEU A 552 -6.47 -11.41 -24.33
N THR A 553 -5.26 -10.95 -23.97
CA THR A 553 -4.67 -9.73 -24.54
C THR A 553 -4.47 -9.86 -26.05
N LYS A 554 -4.02 -11.03 -26.53
CA LYS A 554 -3.90 -11.30 -27.97
C LYS A 554 -5.25 -11.28 -28.69
N GLU A 555 -6.27 -11.88 -28.09
CA GLU A 555 -7.63 -11.89 -28.64
C GLU A 555 -8.18 -10.47 -28.78
N ILE A 556 -8.13 -9.67 -27.71
CA ILE A 556 -8.60 -8.28 -27.72
C ILE A 556 -7.85 -7.46 -28.78
N CYS A 557 -6.52 -7.58 -28.85
CA CYS A 557 -5.73 -6.84 -29.84
C CYS A 557 -6.09 -7.23 -31.29
N LYS A 558 -6.37 -8.52 -31.55
CA LYS A 558 -6.80 -8.99 -32.89
C LYS A 558 -8.17 -8.44 -33.25
N ASN A 559 -9.12 -8.46 -32.30
CA ASN A 559 -10.47 -7.95 -32.53
C ASN A 559 -10.45 -6.42 -32.73
N LEU A 560 -9.60 -5.69 -32.00
CA LEU A 560 -9.38 -4.26 -32.21
C LEU A 560 -8.82 -3.96 -33.60
N GLU A 561 -7.83 -4.72 -34.06
CA GLU A 561 -7.27 -4.55 -35.40
C GLU A 561 -8.32 -4.83 -36.49
N ALA A 562 -9.12 -5.89 -36.31
CA ALA A 562 -10.20 -6.25 -37.21
C ALA A 562 -11.30 -5.17 -37.26
N ALA A 563 -11.72 -4.65 -36.10
CA ALA A 563 -12.74 -3.60 -36.01
C ALA A 563 -12.26 -2.26 -36.58
N ALA A 564 -11.03 -1.86 -36.29
CA ALA A 564 -10.45 -0.61 -36.80
C ALA A 564 -10.32 -0.63 -38.34
N LYS A 565 -10.08 -1.79 -38.96
CA LYS A 565 -10.07 -1.94 -40.42
C LYS A 565 -11.45 -1.79 -41.06
N GLN A 566 -12.53 -2.08 -40.33
CA GLN A 566 -13.90 -1.96 -40.82
C GLN A 566 -14.45 -0.53 -40.72
N VAL A 567 -13.94 0.28 -39.79
CA VAL A 567 -14.35 1.68 -39.62
C VAL A 567 -13.32 2.59 -40.27
N ALA A 568 -13.64 3.10 -41.46
CA ALA A 568 -12.74 3.93 -42.27
C ALA A 568 -12.19 5.14 -41.50
N GLY A 569 -10.87 5.36 -41.58
CA GLY A 569 -10.20 6.49 -40.93
C GLY A 569 -9.89 6.30 -39.44
N THR A 570 -10.12 5.11 -38.88
CA THR A 570 -9.83 4.84 -37.47
C THR A 570 -8.34 4.61 -37.23
N SER A 571 -7.74 5.39 -36.34
CA SER A 571 -6.42 5.15 -35.78
C SER A 571 -6.52 5.09 -34.25
N TYR A 572 -5.77 4.20 -33.62
CA TYR A 572 -5.84 4.00 -32.17
C TYR A 572 -4.47 3.76 -31.53
N THR A 573 -4.40 4.00 -30.23
CA THR A 573 -3.26 3.67 -29.36
C THR A 573 -3.77 2.81 -28.20
N VAL A 574 -3.08 1.70 -27.90
CA VAL A 574 -3.43 0.82 -26.78
C VAL A 574 -2.68 1.24 -25.53
N VAL A 575 -3.42 1.36 -24.42
CA VAL A 575 -2.88 1.57 -23.07
C VAL A 575 -3.19 0.33 -22.24
N LEU A 576 -2.17 -0.33 -21.72
CA LEU A 576 -2.30 -1.40 -20.74
C LEU A 576 -2.37 -0.77 -19.35
N ARG A 577 -3.56 -0.46 -18.87
CA ARG A 577 -3.70 0.12 -17.53
C ARG A 577 -3.50 -0.97 -16.48
N GLY A 578 -2.73 -0.62 -15.46
CA GLY A 578 -2.29 -1.53 -14.42
C GLY A 578 -2.54 -1.04 -13.02
N ASP A 579 -2.20 -1.89 -12.05
CA ASP A 579 -2.15 -1.50 -10.67
C ASP A 579 -1.11 -0.40 -10.47
N SER A 580 -1.50 0.67 -9.77
CA SER A 580 -0.56 1.74 -9.48
C SER A 580 0.57 1.28 -8.56
N THR A 581 0.42 0.16 -7.84
CA THR A 581 1.50 -0.44 -7.04
C THR A 581 2.25 -1.55 -7.79
N LEU A 582 2.32 -1.48 -9.12
CA LEU A 582 3.15 -2.30 -10.02
C LEU A 582 2.78 -3.79 -10.14
N ARG A 583 1.67 -4.23 -9.54
CA ARG A 583 1.19 -5.62 -9.68
C ARG A 583 0.52 -5.84 -11.04
N GLY A 584 0.60 -7.08 -11.53
CA GLY A 584 0.01 -7.52 -12.80
C GLY A 584 0.96 -8.33 -13.66
N HIS A 585 0.49 -8.73 -14.84
CA HIS A 585 1.20 -9.60 -15.80
C HIS A 585 2.15 -8.80 -16.71
N PHE A 586 3.05 -8.03 -16.10
CA PHE A 586 4.15 -7.39 -16.82
C PHE A 586 5.42 -8.25 -16.71
N PRO A 587 6.13 -8.53 -17.83
CA PRO A 587 5.96 -7.96 -19.17
C PRO A 587 5.01 -8.74 -20.10
N GLU A 588 4.40 -9.84 -19.65
CA GLU A 588 3.71 -10.80 -20.51
C GLU A 588 2.55 -10.20 -21.33
N GLU A 589 1.74 -9.32 -20.74
CA GLU A 589 0.68 -8.59 -21.45
C GLU A 589 1.25 -7.62 -22.49
N ALA A 590 2.38 -6.97 -22.17
CA ALA A 590 3.04 -6.06 -23.09
C ALA A 590 3.61 -6.81 -24.30
N ASP A 591 4.29 -7.94 -24.05
CA ASP A 591 4.77 -8.83 -25.12
C ASP A 591 3.61 -9.38 -25.96
N ALA A 592 2.48 -9.74 -25.33
CA ALA A 592 1.27 -10.20 -26.00
C ALA A 592 0.70 -9.15 -26.94
N ALA A 593 0.54 -7.90 -26.48
CA ALA A 593 0.05 -6.79 -27.28
C ALA A 593 0.99 -6.49 -28.46
N VAL A 594 2.30 -6.42 -28.23
CA VAL A 594 3.31 -6.18 -29.27
C VAL A 594 3.32 -7.30 -30.32
N SER A 595 3.10 -8.55 -29.91
CA SER A 595 3.07 -9.69 -30.84
C SER A 595 1.96 -9.61 -31.89
N VAL A 596 0.90 -8.84 -31.61
CA VAL A 596 -0.25 -8.61 -32.52
C VAL A 596 -0.15 -7.25 -33.21
N LEU A 597 0.09 -6.18 -32.45
CA LEU A 597 0.08 -4.80 -32.94
C LEU A 597 1.37 -4.39 -33.67
N GLY A 598 2.38 -5.26 -33.62
CA GLY A 598 3.73 -5.02 -34.14
C GLY A 598 4.61 -4.24 -33.17
N GLU A 599 5.89 -4.15 -33.50
CA GLU A 599 6.90 -3.50 -32.67
C GLU A 599 6.64 -2.00 -32.46
N MET A 600 6.91 -1.49 -31.26
CA MET A 600 6.65 -0.11 -30.84
C MET A 600 7.96 0.70 -30.77
N ASP A 601 7.90 2.01 -30.93
CA ASP A 601 9.08 2.88 -30.77
C ASP A 601 9.57 2.84 -29.32
N ALA A 602 8.66 2.91 -28.34
CA ALA A 602 9.00 2.70 -26.95
C ALA A 602 7.83 2.16 -26.12
N TRP A 603 8.16 1.48 -25.02
CA TRP A 603 7.24 1.15 -23.93
C TRP A 603 7.32 2.24 -22.87
N ILE A 604 6.21 2.88 -22.57
CA ILE A 604 6.12 3.95 -21.57
C ILE A 604 5.63 3.35 -20.26
N ILE A 605 6.43 3.43 -19.21
CA ILE A 605 6.06 2.96 -17.86
C ILE A 605 5.77 4.19 -17.00
N CYS A 606 4.51 4.33 -16.57
CA CYS A 606 4.05 5.49 -15.83
C CYS A 606 2.99 5.12 -14.76
N PRO A 607 3.40 4.60 -13.60
CA PRO A 607 2.50 4.14 -12.53
C PRO A 607 1.96 5.27 -11.64
N PHE A 608 2.21 6.54 -11.97
CA PHE A 608 1.79 7.69 -11.17
C PHE A 608 0.27 7.77 -11.00
N PHE A 609 -0.18 7.99 -9.77
CA PHE A 609 -1.60 8.17 -9.46
C PHE A 609 -1.78 9.02 -8.20
N LEU A 610 -2.09 10.30 -8.38
CA LEU A 610 -2.12 11.30 -7.33
C LEU A 610 -3.16 11.01 -6.24
N GLN A 611 -4.40 10.72 -6.63
CA GLN A 611 -5.51 10.44 -5.70
C GLN A 611 -5.29 9.12 -4.94
N GLY A 612 -4.49 8.23 -5.51
CA GLY A 612 -4.00 7.04 -4.82
C GLY A 612 -2.78 7.28 -3.94
N GLY A 613 -2.15 8.45 -3.97
CA GLY A 613 -0.88 8.70 -3.27
C GLY A 613 0.30 7.93 -3.87
N ARG A 614 0.34 7.74 -5.20
CA ARG A 614 1.42 7.05 -5.89
C ARG A 614 2.28 8.05 -6.65
N TYR A 615 3.57 8.09 -6.31
CA TYR A 615 4.52 9.07 -6.81
C TYR A 615 5.71 8.35 -7.46
N THR A 616 6.28 8.92 -8.52
CA THR A 616 7.55 8.42 -9.09
C THR A 616 8.54 9.57 -9.09
N ILE A 617 9.56 9.47 -8.24
CA ILE A 617 10.55 10.54 -8.01
C ILE A 617 11.94 9.92 -8.07
N ASN A 618 12.82 10.47 -8.91
CA ASN A 618 14.18 9.96 -9.14
C ASN A 618 14.19 8.46 -9.51
N ASP A 619 13.27 8.07 -10.38
CA ASP A 619 12.99 6.71 -10.84
C ASP A 619 12.48 5.75 -9.77
N ILE A 620 12.35 6.18 -8.50
CA ILE A 620 11.79 5.36 -7.43
C ILE A 620 10.28 5.58 -7.36
N HIS A 621 9.53 4.48 -7.34
CA HIS A 621 8.09 4.51 -7.15
C HIS A 621 7.75 4.42 -5.66
N TYR A 622 6.88 5.31 -5.19
CA TYR A 622 6.48 5.44 -3.79
C TYR A 622 4.98 5.27 -3.63
N VAL A 623 4.59 4.63 -2.52
CA VAL A 623 3.22 4.61 -1.99
C VAL A 623 3.19 5.50 -0.76
N ALA A 624 2.36 6.53 -0.79
CA ALA A 624 2.18 7.42 0.34
C ALA A 624 1.28 6.78 1.41
N ASP A 625 1.75 6.81 2.65
CA ASP A 625 0.96 6.58 3.84
C ASP A 625 1.01 7.83 4.71
N SER A 626 -0.09 8.58 4.75
CA SER A 626 -0.16 9.88 5.43
C SER A 626 0.90 10.86 4.90
N ASP A 627 1.89 11.25 5.73
CA ASP A 627 3.01 12.10 5.34
C ASP A 627 4.30 11.31 5.04
N ARG A 628 4.23 9.98 4.90
CA ARG A 628 5.39 9.11 4.64
C ARG A 628 5.36 8.60 3.20
N LEU A 629 6.46 8.76 2.47
CA LEU A 629 6.66 8.12 1.17
C LEU A 629 7.40 6.80 1.37
N ILE A 630 6.67 5.69 1.22
CA ILE A 630 7.22 4.34 1.36
C ILE A 630 7.58 3.82 -0.04
N PRO A 631 8.83 3.40 -0.29
CA PRO A 631 9.23 2.79 -1.55
C PRO A 631 8.36 1.56 -1.87
N ALA A 632 7.90 1.44 -3.12
CA ALA A 632 6.90 0.45 -3.51
C ALA A 632 7.32 -0.99 -3.20
N GLY A 633 8.60 -1.34 -3.39
CA GLY A 633 9.19 -2.64 -3.07
C GLY A 633 9.20 -2.99 -1.58
N GLU A 634 9.03 -2.01 -0.69
CA GLU A 634 8.98 -2.22 0.76
C GLU A 634 7.56 -2.41 1.31
N THR A 635 6.54 -2.12 0.49
CA THR A 635 5.13 -2.21 0.86
C THR A 635 4.62 -3.65 0.92
N GLU A 636 3.47 -3.88 1.53
CA GLU A 636 2.79 -5.19 1.47
C GLU A 636 2.43 -5.62 0.04
N PHE A 637 2.28 -4.67 -0.90
CA PHE A 637 1.93 -4.96 -2.29
C PHE A 637 3.08 -5.66 -3.04
N ALA A 638 4.33 -5.36 -2.68
CA ALA A 638 5.51 -6.00 -3.25
C ALA A 638 5.70 -7.45 -2.75
N LYS A 639 5.08 -7.79 -1.62
CA LYS A 639 5.11 -9.14 -1.01
C LYS A 639 3.94 -10.02 -1.47
N ASP A 640 3.20 -9.59 -2.49
CA ASP A 640 2.11 -10.34 -3.09
C ASP A 640 2.60 -11.71 -3.58
N ALA A 641 1.88 -12.78 -3.24
CA ALA A 641 2.30 -14.15 -3.57
C ALA A 641 2.28 -14.45 -5.07
N SER A 642 1.44 -13.73 -5.85
CA SER A 642 1.28 -13.94 -7.29
C SER A 642 2.06 -12.92 -8.12
N PHE A 643 2.12 -11.66 -7.66
CA PHE A 643 2.67 -10.53 -8.42
C PHE A 643 3.82 -9.79 -7.73
N GLY A 644 4.43 -10.40 -6.71
CA GLY A 644 5.49 -9.79 -5.92
C GLY A 644 6.71 -9.35 -6.74
N TYR A 645 7.43 -8.38 -6.19
CA TYR A 645 8.65 -7.79 -6.76
C TYR A 645 9.51 -7.21 -5.64
N LYS A 646 10.78 -6.90 -5.92
CA LYS A 646 11.71 -6.37 -4.91
C LYS A 646 12.13 -4.93 -5.17
N SER A 647 12.39 -4.55 -6.43
CA SER A 647 12.92 -3.23 -6.70
C SER A 647 11.85 -2.14 -6.63
N SER A 648 12.20 -1.01 -5.98
CA SER A 648 11.40 0.21 -6.00
C SER A 648 11.83 1.17 -7.11
N ASN A 649 13.05 1.02 -7.65
CA ASN A 649 13.52 1.79 -8.80
C ASN A 649 12.92 1.17 -10.07
N LEU A 650 12.17 1.94 -10.84
CA LEU A 650 11.42 1.43 -11.98
C LEU A 650 12.31 0.89 -13.11
N LYS A 651 13.57 1.34 -13.22
CA LYS A 651 14.52 0.77 -14.21
C LYS A 651 14.95 -0.64 -13.81
N GLU A 652 15.31 -0.81 -12.54
CA GLU A 652 15.66 -2.11 -11.96
C GLU A 652 14.44 -3.04 -11.89
N TRP A 653 13.26 -2.50 -11.61
CA TRP A 653 12.00 -3.25 -11.64
C TRP A 653 11.69 -3.78 -13.05
N VAL A 654 11.96 -3.00 -14.11
CA VAL A 654 11.85 -3.49 -15.49
C VAL A 654 12.84 -4.63 -15.74
N GLU A 655 14.08 -4.52 -15.27
CA GLU A 655 15.08 -5.58 -15.40
C GLU A 655 14.67 -6.85 -14.64
N GLU A 656 14.19 -6.70 -13.40
CA GLU A 656 13.66 -7.78 -12.57
C GLU A 656 12.50 -8.50 -13.27
N LYS A 657 11.46 -7.76 -13.67
CA LYS A 657 10.27 -8.34 -14.29
C LYS A 657 10.53 -8.95 -15.66
N THR A 658 11.51 -8.42 -16.39
CA THR A 658 11.92 -8.98 -17.69
C THR A 658 12.97 -10.09 -17.59
N ASN A 659 13.33 -10.53 -16.37
CA ASN A 659 14.36 -11.53 -16.11
C ASN A 659 15.70 -11.19 -16.82
N GLY A 660 16.11 -9.92 -16.79
CA GLY A 660 17.36 -9.44 -17.39
C GLY A 660 17.32 -9.22 -18.91
N ARG A 661 16.19 -9.46 -19.59
CA ARG A 661 16.04 -9.18 -21.04
C ARG A 661 16.23 -7.69 -21.35
N VAL A 662 15.77 -6.81 -20.46
CA VAL A 662 15.99 -5.36 -20.56
C VAL A 662 16.80 -4.91 -19.35
N LEU A 663 18.10 -4.64 -19.55
CA LEU A 663 18.97 -4.15 -18.47
C LEU A 663 18.57 -2.74 -18.02
N ALA A 664 18.63 -2.45 -16.71
CA ALA A 664 18.28 -1.15 -16.15
C ALA A 664 19.06 0.01 -16.76
N SER A 665 20.32 -0.23 -17.18
CA SER A 665 21.17 0.75 -17.87
C SER A 665 20.68 1.14 -19.27
N ASN A 666 19.85 0.31 -19.89
CA ASN A 666 19.25 0.55 -21.21
C ASN A 666 17.84 1.16 -21.11
N VAL A 667 17.29 1.30 -19.90
CA VAL A 667 15.98 1.91 -19.68
C VAL A 667 16.14 3.43 -19.63
N SER A 668 15.47 4.13 -20.55
CA SER A 668 15.44 5.60 -20.57
C SER A 668 14.52 6.13 -19.47
N SER A 669 14.69 7.39 -19.08
CA SER A 669 13.81 8.05 -18.12
C SER A 669 13.63 9.52 -18.43
N ILE A 670 12.45 10.03 -18.11
CA ILE A 670 12.11 11.45 -18.09
C ILE A 670 11.93 11.85 -16.63
N SER A 671 12.78 12.77 -16.15
CA SER A 671 12.79 13.24 -14.77
C SER A 671 11.75 14.34 -14.52
N ILE A 672 11.45 14.62 -13.25
CA ILE A 672 10.57 15.75 -12.87
C ILE A 672 11.19 17.08 -13.31
N ASP A 673 12.51 17.25 -13.20
CA ASP A 673 13.21 18.43 -13.73
C ASP A 673 12.97 18.61 -15.22
N HIS A 674 13.05 17.53 -16.00
CA HIS A 674 12.81 17.57 -17.44
C HIS A 674 11.39 18.04 -17.76
N LEU A 675 10.39 17.52 -17.04
CA LEU A 675 8.99 17.92 -17.20
C LEU A 675 8.74 19.38 -16.77
N ARG A 676 9.24 19.78 -15.60
CA ARG A 676 8.93 21.07 -14.99
C ARG A 676 9.74 22.24 -15.55
N LYS A 677 10.96 22.01 -16.03
CA LYS A 677 11.86 23.08 -16.54
C LYS A 677 11.88 23.17 -18.06
N GLU A 678 11.82 22.05 -18.78
CA GLU A 678 11.99 22.05 -20.24
C GLU A 678 10.70 21.84 -21.03
N GLY A 679 9.64 21.34 -20.39
CA GLY A 679 8.30 21.30 -20.95
C GLY A 679 8.08 20.27 -22.09
N PRO A 680 6.92 20.35 -22.77
CA PRO A 680 6.43 19.28 -23.66
C PRO A 680 7.24 19.11 -24.95
N ASP A 681 7.89 20.17 -25.46
CA ASP A 681 8.69 20.07 -26.68
C ASP A 681 9.99 19.29 -26.47
N SER A 682 10.62 19.45 -25.30
CA SER A 682 11.79 18.66 -24.93
C SER A 682 11.41 17.19 -24.73
N VAL A 683 10.27 16.91 -24.09
CA VAL A 683 9.70 15.54 -23.99
C VAL A 683 9.49 14.93 -25.38
N CYS A 684 8.87 15.67 -26.31
CA CYS A 684 8.67 15.21 -27.69
C CYS A 684 10.00 14.85 -28.36
N LYS A 685 11.02 15.70 -28.23
CA LYS A 685 12.36 15.48 -28.79
C LYS A 685 13.00 14.22 -28.20
N HIS A 686 12.91 14.04 -26.87
CA HIS A 686 13.42 12.86 -26.18
C HIS A 686 12.78 11.58 -26.69
N LEU A 687 11.44 11.54 -26.74
CA LEU A 687 10.69 10.38 -27.24
C LEU A 687 11.00 10.08 -28.71
N CYS A 688 11.21 11.11 -29.55
CA CYS A 688 11.56 10.92 -30.96
C CYS A 688 12.93 10.26 -31.17
N ASN A 689 13.87 10.48 -30.24
CA ASN A 689 15.25 9.99 -30.30
C ASN A 689 15.44 8.58 -29.73
N LEU A 690 14.40 8.00 -29.10
CA LEU A 690 14.46 6.64 -28.59
C LEU A 690 14.60 5.63 -29.74
N LYS A 691 15.43 4.61 -29.51
CA LYS A 691 15.54 3.47 -30.43
C LYS A 691 14.26 2.64 -30.33
N LYS A 692 13.83 2.06 -31.45
CA LYS A 692 12.65 1.19 -31.48
C LYS A 692 12.82 0.04 -30.47
N GLY A 693 11.75 -0.26 -29.72
CA GLY A 693 11.75 -1.24 -28.64
C GLY A 693 12.34 -0.77 -27.30
N SER A 694 12.69 0.52 -27.15
CA SER A 694 13.20 1.04 -25.87
C SER A 694 12.13 1.04 -24.79
N VAL A 695 12.53 0.98 -23.52
CA VAL A 695 11.64 1.24 -22.37
C VAL A 695 11.96 2.61 -21.81
N CYS A 696 10.93 3.40 -21.49
CA CYS A 696 11.05 4.74 -20.93
C CYS A 696 10.19 4.88 -19.66
N ILE A 697 10.83 5.23 -18.55
CA ILE A 697 10.16 5.56 -17.28
C ILE A 697 9.74 7.04 -17.30
N VAL A 698 8.57 7.33 -16.72
CA VAL A 698 8.09 8.70 -16.52
C VAL A 698 7.97 8.97 -15.03
N ASN A 699 8.72 9.97 -14.56
CA ASN A 699 8.61 10.48 -13.20
C ASN A 699 7.48 11.50 -13.11
N ALA A 700 6.74 11.53 -12.01
CA ALA A 700 5.70 12.51 -11.76
C ALA A 700 5.38 12.59 -10.27
N ALA A 701 5.10 13.82 -9.82
CA ALA A 701 4.65 14.09 -8.48
C ALA A 701 3.36 14.95 -8.42
N SER A 702 2.86 15.39 -9.58
CA SER A 702 1.64 16.19 -9.74
C SER A 702 0.90 15.80 -11.02
N ASP A 703 -0.39 16.13 -11.12
CA ASP A 703 -1.15 15.97 -12.37
C ASP A 703 -0.64 16.92 -13.48
N ARG A 704 0.02 18.04 -13.12
CA ARG A 704 0.67 18.94 -14.08
C ARG A 704 1.86 18.27 -14.76
N ASP A 705 2.69 17.54 -14.02
CA ASP A 705 3.80 16.75 -14.59
C ASP A 705 3.28 15.76 -15.64
N MET A 706 2.14 15.12 -15.33
CA MET A 706 1.51 14.18 -16.25
C MET A 706 0.95 14.86 -17.51
N SER A 707 0.39 16.06 -17.34
CA SER A 707 -0.13 16.88 -18.45
C SER A 707 0.99 17.29 -19.42
N VAL A 708 2.18 17.65 -18.90
CA VAL A 708 3.36 17.96 -19.72
C VAL A 708 3.84 16.73 -20.50
N PHE A 709 3.93 15.57 -19.82
CA PHE A 709 4.33 14.33 -20.49
C PHE A 709 3.33 13.94 -21.59
N ALA A 710 2.03 13.96 -21.30
CA ALA A 710 0.96 13.65 -22.25
C ALA A 710 1.02 14.56 -23.49
N ALA A 711 1.19 15.86 -23.31
CA ALA A 711 1.35 16.81 -24.40
C ALA A 711 2.59 16.52 -25.27
N GLY A 712 3.74 16.23 -24.66
CA GLY A 712 4.95 15.86 -25.39
C GLY A 712 4.81 14.55 -26.16
N MET A 713 4.11 13.57 -25.59
CA MET A 713 3.79 12.30 -26.24
C MET A 713 2.86 12.49 -27.44
N ILE A 714 1.80 13.30 -27.32
CA ILE A 714 0.89 13.65 -28.44
C ILE A 714 1.70 14.25 -29.60
N LYS A 715 2.61 15.19 -29.31
CA LYS A 715 3.49 15.78 -30.34
C LYS A 715 4.41 14.73 -30.99
N ALA A 716 4.92 13.76 -30.25
CA ALA A 716 5.74 12.68 -30.80
C ALA A 716 4.91 11.72 -31.68
N GLU A 717 3.68 11.40 -31.29
CA GLU A 717 2.77 10.56 -32.10
C GLU A 717 2.42 11.22 -33.45
N ARG A 718 2.29 12.56 -33.49
CA ARG A 718 2.12 13.30 -34.75
C ARG A 718 3.31 13.17 -35.70
N LYS A 719 4.52 12.97 -35.15
CA LYS A 719 5.73 12.68 -35.92
C LYS A 719 5.84 11.21 -36.34
N GLY A 720 4.75 10.44 -36.19
CA GLY A 720 4.64 9.04 -36.63
C GLY A 720 5.11 8.01 -35.60
N LYS A 721 5.46 8.43 -34.37
CA LYS A 721 5.89 7.51 -33.32
C LYS A 721 4.71 6.70 -32.77
N ARG A 722 4.98 5.44 -32.42
CA ARG A 722 4.01 4.52 -31.78
C ARG A 722 4.52 4.07 -30.42
N PHE A 723 3.68 4.14 -29.41
CA PHE A 723 4.03 3.78 -28.05
C PHE A 723 3.04 2.74 -27.50
N LEU A 724 3.54 1.89 -26.61
CA LEU A 724 2.70 1.07 -25.74
C LEU A 724 2.85 1.57 -24.32
N CYS A 725 1.75 1.95 -23.68
CA CYS A 725 1.79 2.55 -22.35
C CYS A 725 1.34 1.54 -21.29
N ARG A 726 2.17 1.31 -20.26
CA ARG A 726 1.80 0.63 -19.02
C ARG A 726 1.67 1.68 -17.93
N THR A 727 0.44 2.01 -17.54
CA THR A 727 0.18 3.20 -16.70
C THR A 727 -0.81 2.93 -15.57
N ALA A 728 -0.91 3.88 -14.65
CA ALA A 728 -2.03 4.00 -13.72
C ALA A 728 -3.08 5.00 -14.24
N ALA A 729 -4.01 5.44 -13.37
CA ALA A 729 -5.19 6.20 -13.76
C ALA A 729 -4.88 7.64 -14.24
N SER A 730 -3.96 8.37 -13.58
CA SER A 730 -3.70 9.79 -13.88
C SER A 730 -3.21 10.05 -15.31
N PHE A 731 -2.47 9.11 -15.91
CA PHE A 731 -2.02 9.26 -17.30
C PHE A 731 -3.18 9.30 -18.29
N VAL A 732 -4.19 8.44 -18.12
CA VAL A 732 -5.31 8.34 -19.06
C VAL A 732 -6.04 9.67 -19.10
N SER A 733 -6.45 10.20 -17.95
CA SER A 733 -7.14 11.49 -17.84
C SER A 733 -6.33 12.65 -18.41
N ALA A 734 -5.01 12.68 -18.15
CA ALA A 734 -4.12 13.70 -18.73
C ALA A 734 -4.01 13.57 -20.25
N ARG A 735 -3.92 12.34 -20.78
CA ARG A 735 -3.76 12.08 -22.22
C ARG A 735 -4.98 12.47 -23.05
N ILE A 736 -6.17 12.44 -22.46
CA ILE A 736 -7.42 12.79 -23.15
C ILE A 736 -7.97 14.17 -22.77
N GLY A 737 -7.27 14.91 -21.90
CA GLY A 737 -7.64 16.27 -21.50
C GLY A 737 -8.91 16.33 -20.64
N ILE A 738 -9.13 15.34 -19.77
CA ILE A 738 -10.28 15.36 -18.85
C ILE A 738 -10.11 16.46 -17.80
N ILE A 739 -11.17 17.24 -17.61
CA ILE A 739 -11.27 18.27 -16.57
C ILE A 739 -11.86 17.64 -15.32
N PRO A 740 -11.19 17.66 -14.16
CA PRO A 740 -11.73 17.09 -12.93
C PRO A 740 -13.11 17.66 -12.57
N LYS A 741 -14.07 16.77 -12.27
CA LYS A 741 -15.40 17.12 -11.73
C LYS A 741 -15.44 16.90 -10.21
N PRO A 742 -16.20 17.71 -9.44
CA PRO A 742 -16.45 17.42 -8.04
C PRO A 742 -17.23 16.09 -7.90
N PRO A 743 -17.13 15.40 -6.74
CA PRO A 743 -17.88 14.17 -6.51
C PRO A 743 -19.39 14.38 -6.66
N LEU A 744 -20.06 13.48 -7.39
CA LEU A 744 -21.49 13.50 -7.63
C LEU A 744 -22.27 12.97 -6.42
N GLN A 745 -23.41 13.60 -6.16
CA GLN A 745 -24.39 13.21 -5.16
C GLN A 745 -25.64 12.61 -5.83
N PRO A 746 -26.46 11.83 -5.10
CA PRO A 746 -27.69 11.24 -5.67
C PRO A 746 -28.62 12.25 -6.35
N LYS A 747 -28.73 13.46 -5.80
CA LYS A 747 -29.56 14.55 -6.35
C LYS A 747 -29.11 14.99 -7.75
N ASP A 748 -27.81 14.94 -8.05
CA ASP A 748 -27.24 15.35 -9.33
C ASP A 748 -27.64 14.37 -10.45
N LEU A 749 -28.06 13.15 -10.07
CA LEU A 749 -28.55 12.10 -10.97
C LEU A 749 -30.08 12.03 -11.04
N GLY A 750 -30.79 12.95 -10.38
CA GLY A 750 -32.25 12.93 -10.30
C GLY A 750 -32.81 11.72 -9.52
N ILE A 751 -32.01 11.12 -8.63
CA ILE A 751 -32.46 10.00 -7.79
C ILE A 751 -33.43 10.54 -6.73
N LYS A 752 -34.70 10.15 -6.86
CA LYS A 752 -35.80 10.56 -5.97
C LYS A 752 -35.92 9.69 -4.72
N ARG A 753 -36.60 10.23 -3.71
CA ARG A 753 -36.73 9.73 -2.32
C ARG A 753 -37.59 8.46 -2.16
N ASP A 754 -38.32 8.13 -3.22
CA ASP A 754 -39.32 7.07 -3.40
C ASP A 754 -38.74 5.75 -3.95
N SER A 755 -37.41 5.64 -4.01
CA SER A 755 -36.70 4.47 -4.51
C SER A 755 -36.34 3.48 -3.40
N CYS A 756 -36.24 2.20 -3.76
CA CYS A 756 -35.82 1.09 -2.90
C CYS A 756 -34.52 1.36 -2.11
N GLY A 757 -34.18 0.49 -1.17
CA GLY A 757 -32.89 0.53 -0.48
C GLY A 757 -31.69 0.47 -1.44
N GLY A 758 -30.55 1.01 -1.01
CA GLY A 758 -29.25 0.82 -1.65
C GLY A 758 -28.67 -0.57 -1.34
N LEU A 759 -27.72 -0.99 -2.16
CA LEU A 759 -27.00 -2.26 -1.97
C LEU A 759 -25.50 -1.99 -1.84
N ILE A 760 -24.88 -2.53 -0.80
CA ILE A 760 -23.43 -2.44 -0.55
C ILE A 760 -22.90 -3.87 -0.49
N VAL A 761 -21.88 -4.18 -1.28
CA VAL A 761 -21.28 -5.52 -1.35
C VAL A 761 -19.78 -5.46 -1.08
N VAL A 762 -19.34 -6.19 -0.06
CA VAL A 762 -17.94 -6.25 0.37
C VAL A 762 -17.46 -7.69 0.40
N GLY A 763 -16.69 -8.09 -0.62
CA GLY A 763 -16.18 -9.47 -0.75
C GLY A 763 -14.73 -9.68 -0.30
N SER A 764 -13.91 -8.62 -0.25
CA SER A 764 -12.46 -8.77 -0.03
C SER A 764 -12.06 -8.75 1.45
N TYR A 765 -11.18 -9.67 1.85
CA TYR A 765 -10.48 -9.65 3.14
C TYR A 765 -9.13 -8.93 3.02
N VAL A 766 -9.12 -7.62 3.28
CA VAL A 766 -7.91 -6.78 3.32
C VAL A 766 -8.00 -5.94 4.60
N PRO A 767 -6.92 -5.77 5.39
CA PRO A 767 -6.96 -5.03 6.66
C PRO A 767 -7.60 -3.65 6.55
N LYS A 768 -7.27 -2.88 5.51
CA LYS A 768 -7.88 -1.57 5.23
C LYS A 768 -9.38 -1.65 4.96
N THR A 769 -9.83 -2.65 4.20
CA THR A 769 -11.26 -2.86 3.94
C THR A 769 -11.99 -3.29 5.22
N THR A 770 -11.36 -4.07 6.10
CA THR A 770 -11.94 -4.39 7.42
C THR A 770 -12.18 -3.12 8.22
N LYS A 771 -11.17 -2.25 8.35
CA LYS A 771 -11.29 -0.97 9.08
C LYS A 771 -12.40 -0.07 8.50
N GLN A 772 -12.49 0.01 7.17
CA GLN A 772 -13.54 0.79 6.50
C GLN A 772 -14.95 0.25 6.75
N VAL A 773 -15.10 -1.06 6.87
CA VAL A 773 -16.37 -1.68 7.25
C VAL A 773 -16.69 -1.44 8.71
N GLU A 774 -15.72 -1.61 9.62
CA GLU A 774 -15.91 -1.36 11.05
C GLU A 774 -16.42 0.07 11.29
N GLU A 775 -15.86 1.05 10.57
CA GLU A 775 -16.29 2.45 10.62
C GLU A 775 -17.68 2.68 10.00
N LEU A 776 -18.02 1.97 8.91
CA LEU A 776 -19.38 2.00 8.36
C LEU A 776 -20.39 1.47 9.39
N LEU A 777 -20.05 0.39 10.10
CA LEU A 777 -20.93 -0.23 11.09
C LEU A 777 -21.08 0.65 12.34
N SER A 778 -20.02 1.29 12.81
CA SER A 778 -20.07 2.20 13.97
C SER A 778 -20.98 3.40 13.69
N GLN A 779 -20.92 3.98 12.48
CA GLN A 779 -21.63 5.21 12.15
C GLN A 779 -23.03 5.02 11.57
N PHE A 780 -23.30 3.87 10.92
CA PHE A 780 -24.48 3.71 10.05
C PHE A 780 -25.31 2.45 10.30
N SER A 781 -24.99 1.64 11.31
CA SER A 781 -25.68 0.37 11.60
C SER A 781 -27.19 0.50 11.82
N ALA A 782 -27.68 1.59 12.44
CA ALA A 782 -29.10 1.79 12.70
C ALA A 782 -29.97 1.84 11.43
N ASN A 783 -29.39 2.28 10.31
CA ASN A 783 -30.07 2.46 9.02
C ASN A 783 -29.66 1.43 7.96
N LEU A 784 -28.87 0.41 8.35
CA LEU A 784 -28.26 -0.55 7.44
C LEU A 784 -28.64 -1.99 7.82
N LYS A 785 -29.27 -2.73 6.91
CA LYS A 785 -29.44 -4.18 7.08
C LYS A 785 -28.12 -4.88 6.78
N ILE A 786 -27.57 -5.59 7.76
CA ILE A 786 -26.34 -6.36 7.60
C ILE A 786 -26.68 -7.83 7.32
N ILE A 787 -26.07 -8.37 6.27
CA ILE A 787 -26.14 -9.79 5.88
C ILE A 787 -24.70 -10.28 5.76
N GLU A 788 -24.26 -11.06 6.76
CA GLU A 788 -22.94 -11.68 6.74
C GLU A 788 -23.01 -13.04 6.04
N ILE A 789 -22.12 -13.26 5.07
CA ILE A 789 -21.99 -14.50 4.30
C ILE A 789 -20.84 -15.32 4.88
N SER A 790 -21.14 -16.54 5.34
CA SER A 790 -20.12 -17.42 5.90
C SER A 790 -19.18 -17.96 4.82
N VAL A 791 -17.91 -17.54 4.84
CA VAL A 791 -16.88 -18.04 3.92
C VAL A 791 -16.74 -19.56 4.04
N ASP A 792 -16.81 -20.12 5.25
CA ASP A 792 -16.72 -21.57 5.48
C ASP A 792 -17.82 -22.36 4.74
N LYS A 793 -19.08 -21.90 4.81
CA LYS A 793 -20.21 -22.56 4.14
C LYS A 793 -20.10 -22.47 2.63
N VAL A 794 -19.75 -21.30 2.09
CA VAL A 794 -19.66 -21.12 0.64
C VAL A 794 -18.42 -21.77 0.02
N SER A 795 -17.36 -22.05 0.81
CA SER A 795 -16.09 -22.55 0.27
C SER A 795 -15.79 -24.04 0.50
N MET A 796 -16.31 -24.71 1.56
CA MET A 796 -15.75 -26.03 1.97
C MET A 796 -16.68 -27.10 2.58
N LYS A 797 -18.02 -26.99 2.58
CA LYS A 797 -18.87 -27.95 3.33
C LYS A 797 -19.76 -28.88 2.50
N SER A 798 -20.64 -28.37 1.65
CA SER A 798 -21.43 -29.15 0.69
C SER A 798 -22.08 -28.22 -0.34
N LEU A 799 -22.56 -28.75 -1.48
CA LEU A 799 -23.31 -27.95 -2.45
C LEU A 799 -24.65 -27.46 -1.87
N GLU A 800 -25.26 -28.22 -0.96
CA GLU A 800 -26.54 -27.89 -0.32
C GLU A 800 -26.41 -26.71 0.65
N GLU A 801 -25.41 -26.70 1.54
CA GLU A 801 -25.19 -25.58 2.46
C GLU A 801 -24.83 -24.29 1.73
N ARG A 802 -24.08 -24.41 0.63
CA ARG A 802 -23.75 -23.27 -0.23
C ARG A 802 -25.02 -22.68 -0.84
N GLU A 803 -25.90 -23.52 -1.37
CA GLU A 803 -27.14 -23.06 -1.98
C GLU A 803 -28.12 -22.47 -0.97
N GLU A 804 -28.22 -23.05 0.23
CA GLU A 804 -29.03 -22.51 1.32
C GLU A 804 -28.55 -21.13 1.76
N GLU A 805 -27.24 -20.94 1.95
CA GLU A 805 -26.65 -19.66 2.32
C GLU A 805 -26.90 -18.59 1.23
N ILE A 806 -26.71 -18.95 -0.04
CA ILE A 806 -26.97 -18.05 -1.18
C ILE A 806 -28.46 -17.67 -1.24
N TYR A 807 -29.36 -18.65 -1.11
CA TYR A 807 -30.80 -18.43 -1.14
C TYR A 807 -31.24 -17.51 -0.01
N CYS A 808 -30.90 -17.84 1.24
CA CYS A 808 -31.25 -17.03 2.42
C CYS A 808 -30.75 -15.59 2.30
N ALA A 809 -29.49 -15.41 1.90
CA ALA A 809 -28.90 -14.07 1.73
C ALA A 809 -29.64 -13.26 0.66
N SER A 810 -29.97 -13.87 -0.48
CA SER A 810 -30.65 -13.20 -1.59
C SER A 810 -32.10 -12.79 -1.24
N GLU A 811 -32.84 -13.66 -0.52
CA GLU A 811 -34.20 -13.36 -0.08
C GLU A 811 -34.22 -12.23 0.96
N MET A 812 -33.33 -12.28 1.94
CA MET A 812 -33.19 -11.24 2.96
C MET A 812 -32.80 -9.89 2.35
N ALA A 813 -31.89 -9.89 1.38
CA ALA A 813 -31.47 -8.67 0.70
C ALA A 813 -32.63 -8.07 -0.11
N SER A 814 -33.33 -8.90 -0.87
CA SER A 814 -34.49 -8.48 -1.67
C SER A 814 -35.61 -7.88 -0.82
N ALA A 815 -35.96 -8.54 0.29
CA ALA A 815 -36.95 -8.05 1.23
C ALA A 815 -36.55 -6.70 1.85
N SER A 816 -35.28 -6.54 2.20
CA SER A 816 -34.77 -5.32 2.84
C SER A 816 -34.71 -4.13 1.89
N ILE A 817 -34.28 -4.37 0.65
CA ILE A 817 -34.27 -3.37 -0.43
C ILE A 817 -35.72 -2.92 -0.75
N ARG A 818 -36.69 -3.84 -0.84
CA ARG A 818 -38.12 -3.49 -0.98
C ARG A 818 -38.64 -2.69 0.20
N ALA A 819 -38.17 -2.98 1.41
CA ALA A 819 -38.53 -2.27 2.64
C ALA A 819 -37.81 -0.92 2.81
N LEU A 820 -37.20 -0.36 1.76
CA LEU A 820 -36.50 0.91 1.75
C LEU A 820 -35.26 0.96 2.67
N LYS A 821 -34.72 -0.20 3.06
CA LYS A 821 -33.53 -0.30 3.91
C LYS A 821 -32.29 -0.55 3.06
N ASP A 822 -31.29 0.31 3.20
CA ASP A 822 -29.98 0.07 2.59
C ASP A 822 -29.41 -1.22 3.18
N THR A 823 -28.83 -2.07 2.33
CA THR A 823 -28.43 -3.43 2.69
C THR A 823 -26.96 -3.66 2.40
N LEU A 824 -26.20 -4.08 3.42
CA LEU A 824 -24.81 -4.50 3.33
C LEU A 824 -24.72 -6.03 3.28
N ILE A 825 -24.16 -6.55 2.21
CA ILE A 825 -23.73 -7.95 2.08
C ILE A 825 -22.22 -7.98 2.26
N ILE A 826 -21.75 -8.73 3.27
CA ILE A 826 -20.34 -8.82 3.61
C ILE A 826 -19.92 -10.27 3.85
N THR A 827 -18.75 -10.67 3.37
CA THR A 827 -18.18 -11.99 3.69
C THR A 827 -17.59 -12.00 5.10
N SER A 828 -17.69 -13.13 5.81
CA SER A 828 -17.13 -13.28 7.15
C SER A 828 -15.64 -12.92 7.20
N ARG A 829 -15.22 -12.25 8.29
CA ARG A 829 -13.88 -11.65 8.42
C ARG A 829 -12.83 -12.62 8.99
N LYS A 830 -13.00 -13.92 8.77
CA LYS A 830 -11.99 -14.92 9.13
C LYS A 830 -11.11 -15.17 7.91
N LEU A 831 -9.80 -14.93 8.02
CA LEU A 831 -8.87 -15.23 6.94
C LEU A 831 -8.77 -16.76 6.76
N ILE A 832 -9.09 -17.25 5.56
CA ILE A 832 -8.91 -18.64 5.17
C ILE A 832 -7.91 -18.66 4.03
N THR A 833 -6.70 -19.16 4.29
CA THR A 833 -5.65 -19.34 3.29
C THR A 833 -5.48 -20.81 2.97
N GLY A 834 -5.36 -21.13 1.68
CA GLY A 834 -4.97 -22.47 1.23
C GLY A 834 -3.52 -22.80 1.61
N LYS A 835 -3.15 -24.07 1.50
CA LYS A 835 -1.78 -24.56 1.68
C LYS A 835 -0.88 -24.19 0.50
N SER A 836 -1.46 -23.82 -0.64
CA SER A 836 -0.76 -23.29 -1.82
C SER A 836 -1.41 -22.00 -2.38
N PRO A 837 -0.71 -21.23 -3.25
CA PRO A 837 -1.28 -20.09 -3.97
C PRO A 837 -2.49 -20.46 -4.83
N GLU A 838 -2.47 -21.63 -5.48
CA GLU A 838 -3.55 -22.14 -6.33
C GLU A 838 -4.80 -22.46 -5.51
N GLU A 839 -4.63 -23.10 -4.36
CA GLU A 839 -5.75 -23.40 -3.45
C GLU A 839 -6.37 -22.11 -2.88
N SER A 840 -5.54 -21.10 -2.59
CA SER A 840 -6.02 -19.78 -2.16
C SER A 840 -6.80 -19.06 -3.27
N LEU A 841 -6.38 -19.18 -4.53
CA LEU A 841 -7.11 -18.67 -5.69
C LEU A 841 -8.46 -19.39 -5.88
N GLU A 842 -8.52 -20.70 -5.67
CA GLU A 842 -9.75 -21.47 -5.79
C GLU A 842 -10.80 -21.07 -4.73
N ILE A 843 -10.37 -20.85 -3.48
CA ILE A 843 -11.24 -20.35 -2.41
C ILE A 843 -11.81 -18.97 -2.78
N ASN A 844 -10.96 -18.05 -3.24
CA ASN A 844 -11.38 -16.72 -3.68
C ASN A 844 -12.40 -16.80 -4.82
N TYR A 845 -12.20 -17.70 -5.77
CA TYR A 845 -13.15 -17.95 -6.86
C TYR A 845 -14.51 -18.44 -6.34
N LYS A 846 -14.53 -19.42 -5.43
CA LYS A 846 -15.78 -19.94 -4.84
C LYS A 846 -16.57 -18.87 -4.09
N VAL A 847 -15.87 -18.01 -3.35
CA VAL A 847 -16.47 -16.88 -2.62
C VAL A 847 -17.03 -15.85 -3.60
N SER A 848 -16.24 -15.43 -4.59
CA SER A 848 -16.69 -14.46 -5.61
C SER A 848 -17.91 -14.97 -6.37
N SER A 849 -17.90 -16.25 -6.78
CA SER A 849 -19.05 -16.88 -7.44
C SER A 849 -20.29 -16.88 -6.56
N ALA A 850 -20.16 -17.11 -5.24
CA ALA A 850 -21.33 -17.08 -4.35
C ALA A 850 -21.94 -15.68 -4.27
N LEU A 851 -21.12 -14.64 -4.16
CA LEU A 851 -21.58 -13.25 -4.18
C LEU A 851 -22.29 -12.93 -5.50
N VAL A 852 -21.73 -13.38 -6.64
CA VAL A 852 -22.37 -13.23 -7.96
C VAL A 852 -23.76 -13.87 -7.96
N ASP A 853 -23.89 -15.09 -7.46
CA ASP A 853 -25.16 -15.82 -7.45
C ASP A 853 -26.19 -15.16 -6.51
N ILE A 854 -25.77 -14.65 -5.35
CA ILE A 854 -26.63 -13.87 -4.45
C ILE A 854 -27.19 -12.65 -5.19
N ILE A 855 -26.32 -11.83 -5.81
CA ILE A 855 -26.77 -10.60 -6.49
C ILE A 855 -27.63 -10.93 -7.73
N ARG A 856 -27.37 -12.05 -8.43
CA ARG A 856 -28.23 -12.53 -9.52
C ARG A 856 -29.64 -12.89 -9.04
N ARG A 857 -29.79 -13.40 -7.83
CA ARG A 857 -31.09 -13.78 -7.26
C ARG A 857 -31.87 -12.62 -6.63
N ILE A 858 -31.21 -11.51 -6.31
CA ILE A 858 -31.91 -10.32 -5.79
C ILE A 858 -32.88 -9.77 -6.84
N ASP A 859 -34.18 -9.89 -6.64
CA ASP A 859 -35.21 -9.43 -7.58
C ASP A 859 -35.59 -7.95 -7.40
N ALA A 860 -35.29 -7.39 -6.22
CA ALA A 860 -35.52 -5.98 -5.91
C ALA A 860 -34.48 -5.08 -6.61
N ARG A 861 -34.94 -4.03 -7.30
CA ARG A 861 -34.06 -3.03 -7.94
C ARG A 861 -33.49 -2.06 -6.89
N PRO A 862 -32.16 -2.06 -6.61
CA PRO A 862 -31.58 -1.14 -5.65
C PRO A 862 -31.49 0.28 -6.21
N ARG A 863 -31.49 1.28 -5.32
CA ARG A 863 -31.31 2.71 -5.67
C ARG A 863 -29.90 3.03 -6.18
N TYR A 864 -28.91 2.39 -5.60
CA TYR A 864 -27.51 2.43 -5.99
C TYR A 864 -26.84 1.13 -5.57
N ILE A 865 -25.69 0.82 -6.17
CA ILE A 865 -24.87 -0.34 -5.78
C ILE A 865 -23.45 0.14 -5.48
N ILE A 866 -22.94 -0.13 -4.28
CA ILE A 866 -21.52 0.03 -3.94
C ILE A 866 -20.88 -1.36 -3.96
N ALA A 867 -19.86 -1.56 -4.80
CA ALA A 867 -19.05 -2.75 -4.78
C ALA A 867 -17.64 -2.42 -4.30
N LYS A 868 -17.18 -3.08 -3.23
CA LYS A 868 -15.86 -2.83 -2.64
C LYS A 868 -14.87 -3.94 -2.99
N GLY A 869 -13.77 -3.54 -3.63
CA GLY A 869 -12.67 -4.41 -4.06
C GLY A 869 -12.66 -4.60 -5.58
N GLY A 870 -11.46 -4.71 -6.18
CA GLY A 870 -11.30 -4.81 -7.65
C GLY A 870 -12.03 -6.01 -8.24
N ILE A 871 -11.69 -7.23 -7.81
CA ILE A 871 -12.32 -8.47 -8.30
C ILE A 871 -13.83 -8.47 -8.04
N THR A 872 -14.24 -8.13 -6.81
CA THR A 872 -15.67 -8.07 -6.44
C THR A 872 -16.43 -7.09 -7.33
N SER A 873 -15.90 -5.90 -7.59
CA SER A 873 -16.57 -4.94 -8.47
C SER A 873 -16.67 -5.45 -9.92
N SER A 874 -15.63 -6.13 -10.41
CA SER A 874 -15.63 -6.65 -11.78
C SER A 874 -16.69 -7.73 -11.94
N ASP A 875 -16.66 -8.72 -11.06
CA ASP A 875 -17.54 -9.89 -11.14
C ASP A 875 -19.00 -9.51 -10.93
N LEU A 876 -19.28 -8.55 -10.05
CA LEU A 876 -20.65 -8.06 -9.86
C LEU A 876 -21.17 -7.30 -11.09
N ALA A 877 -20.39 -6.39 -11.67
CA ALA A 877 -20.80 -5.66 -12.88
C ALA A 877 -21.01 -6.62 -14.07
N THR A 878 -20.02 -7.48 -14.34
CA THR A 878 -19.98 -8.31 -15.55
C THR A 878 -20.82 -9.57 -15.44
N LYS A 879 -20.74 -10.31 -14.32
CA LYS A 879 -21.39 -11.62 -14.17
C LYS A 879 -22.73 -11.51 -13.48
N ALA A 880 -22.85 -10.68 -12.44
CA ALA A 880 -24.08 -10.62 -11.65
C ALA A 880 -25.14 -9.70 -12.28
N LEU A 881 -24.73 -8.51 -12.70
CA LEU A 881 -25.59 -7.51 -13.33
C LEU A 881 -25.62 -7.62 -14.85
N ASN A 882 -24.77 -8.47 -15.44
CA ASN A 882 -24.68 -8.70 -16.88
C ASN A 882 -24.48 -7.42 -17.70
N ALA A 883 -23.75 -6.44 -17.14
CA ALA A 883 -23.43 -5.21 -17.84
C ALA A 883 -22.40 -5.53 -18.94
N LYS A 884 -22.77 -5.31 -20.20
CA LYS A 884 -21.89 -5.40 -21.37
C LYS A 884 -21.18 -4.07 -21.63
N CYS A 885 -21.85 -2.98 -21.28
CA CYS A 885 -21.31 -1.65 -21.31
C CYS A 885 -21.73 -0.84 -20.07
N ALA A 886 -20.91 0.12 -19.70
CA ALA A 886 -21.23 1.12 -18.69
C ALA A 886 -20.61 2.46 -19.09
N THR A 887 -21.20 3.56 -18.63
CA THR A 887 -20.62 4.90 -18.80
C THR A 887 -20.10 5.38 -17.46
N VAL A 888 -18.84 5.78 -17.39
CA VAL A 888 -18.29 6.45 -16.20
C VAL A 888 -18.83 7.87 -16.20
N ILE A 889 -19.74 8.22 -15.29
CA ILE A 889 -20.39 9.54 -15.29
C ILE A 889 -19.69 10.55 -14.35
N GLY A 890 -18.82 10.06 -13.47
CA GLY A 890 -18.06 10.86 -12.53
C GLY A 890 -17.49 10.02 -11.40
N GLN A 891 -17.39 10.61 -10.21
CA GLN A 891 -16.86 9.98 -9.01
C GLN A 891 -17.83 10.16 -7.84
N ALA A 892 -17.95 9.16 -6.97
CA ALA A 892 -18.70 9.28 -5.71
C ALA A 892 -17.84 9.89 -4.57
N LEU A 893 -16.52 9.77 -4.70
CA LEU A 893 -15.47 10.34 -3.85
C LEU A 893 -14.19 10.42 -4.72
N PRO A 894 -13.24 11.34 -4.48
CA PRO A 894 -12.00 11.37 -5.25
C PRO A 894 -11.32 9.98 -5.32
N GLY A 895 -11.16 9.46 -6.55
CA GLY A 895 -10.62 8.13 -6.79
C GLY A 895 -11.59 6.95 -6.58
N VAL A 896 -12.90 7.20 -6.42
CA VAL A 896 -13.97 6.20 -6.37
C VAL A 896 -14.92 6.45 -7.55
N PRO A 897 -14.74 5.73 -8.68
CA PRO A 897 -15.50 5.97 -9.89
C PRO A 897 -16.97 5.54 -9.77
N LEU A 898 -17.81 6.27 -10.51
CA LEU A 898 -19.25 6.07 -10.56
C LEU A 898 -19.67 5.74 -11.99
N TRP A 899 -20.24 4.56 -12.15
CA TRP A 899 -20.70 4.04 -13.43
C TRP A 899 -22.22 4.13 -13.52
N GLN A 900 -22.72 4.37 -14.73
CA GLN A 900 -24.10 4.16 -15.10
C GLN A 900 -24.16 2.91 -15.98
N LEU A 901 -24.86 1.88 -15.52
CA LEU A 901 -24.96 0.61 -16.24
C LEU A 901 -25.83 0.77 -17.49
N GLY A 902 -25.45 0.08 -18.57
CA GLY A 902 -26.15 0.08 -19.84
C GLY A 902 -27.56 -0.53 -19.79
N PRO A 903 -28.37 -0.31 -20.85
CA PRO A 903 -29.75 -0.79 -20.94
C PRO A 903 -29.88 -2.32 -20.92
N GLU A 904 -28.82 -3.04 -21.25
CA GLU A 904 -28.75 -4.51 -21.26
C GLU A 904 -28.53 -5.13 -19.87
N SER A 905 -28.11 -4.33 -18.89
CA SER A 905 -27.85 -4.80 -17.54
C SER A 905 -29.17 -5.15 -16.82
N LYS A 906 -29.08 -5.98 -15.78
CA LYS A 906 -30.21 -6.36 -14.93
C LYS A 906 -30.91 -5.14 -14.29
N HIS A 907 -30.14 -4.10 -13.98
CA HIS A 907 -30.64 -2.87 -13.39
C HIS A 907 -30.17 -1.66 -14.20
N PRO A 908 -30.79 -1.39 -15.36
CA PRO A 908 -30.41 -0.29 -16.24
C PRO A 908 -30.38 1.04 -15.51
N SER A 909 -29.39 1.87 -15.84
CA SER A 909 -29.21 3.22 -15.29
C SER A 909 -29.01 3.30 -13.78
N VAL A 910 -28.95 2.17 -13.06
CA VAL A 910 -28.64 2.19 -11.62
C VAL A 910 -27.18 2.64 -11.45
N PRO A 911 -26.92 3.63 -10.58
CA PRO A 911 -25.57 4.07 -10.28
C PRO A 911 -24.79 2.93 -9.61
N TYR A 912 -23.68 2.56 -10.23
CA TYR A 912 -22.78 1.51 -9.80
C TYR A 912 -21.44 2.13 -9.37
N ILE A 913 -21.22 2.17 -8.06
CA ILE A 913 -20.06 2.77 -7.42
C ILE A 913 -19.00 1.68 -7.26
N VAL A 914 -17.94 1.79 -8.07
CA VAL A 914 -16.78 0.90 -8.00
C VAL A 914 -15.84 1.44 -6.93
N PHE A 915 -15.78 0.80 -5.77
CA PHE A 915 -14.98 1.25 -4.64
C PHE A 915 -13.65 0.48 -4.61
N PRO A 916 -12.52 1.12 -4.94
CA PRO A 916 -11.24 0.42 -5.02
C PRO A 916 -10.74 -0.10 -3.67
N GLY A 917 -9.93 -1.16 -3.69
CA GLY A 917 -9.36 -1.77 -2.47
C GLY A 917 -8.53 -0.80 -1.62
N ASN A 918 -7.76 0.07 -2.27
CA ASN A 918 -6.69 0.85 -1.66
C ASN A 918 -6.99 2.35 -1.51
N VAL A 919 -8.19 2.81 -1.88
CA VAL A 919 -8.55 4.25 -1.91
C VAL A 919 -9.31 4.66 -0.65
N GLY A 920 -9.13 5.93 -0.27
CA GLY A 920 -9.78 6.55 0.87
C GLY A 920 -9.07 6.30 2.20
N ASP A 921 -9.42 7.06 3.22
CA ASP A 921 -9.11 6.78 4.62
C ASP A 921 -10.05 5.69 5.19
N ASN A 922 -10.05 5.50 6.51
CA ASN A 922 -10.94 4.52 7.15
C ASN A 922 -12.42 4.94 7.11
N GLU A 923 -12.73 6.24 6.97
CA GLU A 923 -14.11 6.77 6.97
C GLU A 923 -14.73 6.80 5.56
N ALA A 924 -13.92 6.68 4.51
CA ALA A 924 -14.34 6.87 3.12
C ALA A 924 -15.56 6.03 2.70
N LEU A 925 -15.64 4.75 3.14
CA LEU A 925 -16.80 3.89 2.82
C LEU A 925 -18.06 4.38 3.55
N ALA A 926 -17.95 4.73 4.83
CA ALA A 926 -19.04 5.28 5.63
C ALA A 926 -19.56 6.58 5.04
N LYS A 927 -18.65 7.47 4.62
CA LYS A 927 -18.99 8.75 3.98
C LYS A 927 -19.77 8.56 2.68
N VAL A 928 -19.32 7.66 1.80
CA VAL A 928 -20.05 7.36 0.55
C VAL A 928 -21.40 6.74 0.86
N ALA A 929 -21.44 5.71 1.72
CA ALA A 929 -22.70 5.08 2.11
C ALA A 929 -23.71 6.09 2.67
N LYS A 930 -23.30 6.97 3.59
CA LYS A 930 -24.15 8.00 4.19
C LYS A 930 -24.60 9.07 3.21
N THR A 931 -23.75 9.46 2.25
CA THR A 931 -24.10 10.46 1.22
C THR A 931 -25.10 9.89 0.21
N TRP A 932 -25.00 8.60 -0.06
CA TRP A 932 -25.87 7.88 -1.01
C TRP A 932 -27.09 7.24 -0.35
N ALA A 933 -27.08 7.20 0.98
CA ALA A 933 -28.20 6.80 1.79
C ALA A 933 -29.42 7.68 1.56
N ARG A 934 -30.56 7.16 1.98
CA ARG A 934 -31.81 7.90 1.91
C ARG A 934 -31.69 9.14 2.80
N PRO A 935 -32.00 10.35 2.30
CA PRO A 935 -32.00 11.55 3.13
C PRO A 935 -33.00 11.38 4.29
N PRO A 936 -32.65 11.79 5.52
CA PRO A 936 -33.57 11.77 6.65
C PRO A 936 -34.83 12.59 6.33
N ARG A 937 -35.91 12.34 7.09
CA ARG A 937 -37.15 13.13 7.03
C ARG A 937 -36.83 14.62 7.19
N CYS A 938 -37.51 15.45 6.39
CA CYS A 938 -37.47 16.90 6.52
C CYS A 938 -37.87 17.26 7.95
N SER A 939 -37.17 18.19 8.58
CA SER A 939 -37.57 18.65 9.91
C SER A 939 -38.82 19.54 9.84
N THR A 940 -39.60 19.63 10.92
CA THR A 940 -40.73 20.58 10.98
C THR A 940 -40.23 22.02 10.83
N LYS A 941 -39.01 22.32 11.26
CA LYS A 941 -38.39 23.64 11.08
C LYS A 941 -38.19 23.98 9.59
N GLU A 942 -37.59 23.08 8.82
CA GLU A 942 -37.41 23.26 7.38
C GLU A 942 -38.75 23.42 6.65
N LEU A 943 -39.79 22.70 7.08
CA LEU A 943 -41.15 22.87 6.55
C LEU A 943 -41.67 24.29 6.76
N LEU A 944 -41.60 24.81 7.98
CA LEU A 944 -42.09 26.16 8.31
C LEU A 944 -41.24 27.26 7.67
N ASP A 945 -39.92 27.09 7.58
CA ASP A 945 -39.03 28.04 6.89
C ASP A 945 -39.33 28.13 5.39
N ASN A 946 -39.68 26.99 4.76
CA ASN A 946 -40.10 26.96 3.36
C ASN A 946 -41.47 27.61 3.16
N ALA A 947 -42.40 27.42 4.11
CA ALA A 947 -43.69 28.08 4.13
C ALA A 947 -43.53 29.62 4.28
N GLU A 948 -42.61 30.07 5.12
CA GLU A 948 -42.27 31.48 5.29
C GLU A 948 -41.73 32.09 4.00
N LYS A 949 -40.75 31.44 3.37
CA LYS A 949 -40.18 31.89 2.09
C LYS A 949 -41.20 31.86 0.95
N GLY A 950 -42.11 30.89 0.98
CA GLY A 950 -43.08 30.62 -0.07
C GLY A 950 -44.41 31.38 0.08
N GLY A 951 -44.64 32.05 1.21
CA GLY A 951 -45.88 32.78 1.51
C GLY A 951 -47.12 31.89 1.57
N TYR A 952 -47.01 30.70 2.17
CA TYR A 952 -48.14 29.77 2.35
C TYR A 952 -48.17 29.23 3.80
N ALA A 953 -49.20 28.46 4.15
CA ALA A 953 -49.27 27.77 5.44
C ALA A 953 -49.42 26.25 5.27
N ILE A 954 -48.95 25.49 6.25
CA ILE A 954 -49.00 24.03 6.26
C ILE A 954 -50.14 23.57 7.15
N GLY A 955 -50.95 22.63 6.64
CA GLY A 955 -51.99 21.98 7.43
C GLY A 955 -51.40 20.93 8.37
N ALA A 956 -51.72 21.05 9.65
CA ALA A 956 -51.51 20.02 10.66
C ALA A 956 -52.85 19.34 10.98
N PHE A 957 -52.95 18.05 10.68
CA PHE A 957 -54.21 17.32 10.68
C PHE A 957 -54.23 16.28 11.79
N ASN A 958 -55.22 16.35 12.69
CA ASN A 958 -55.36 15.38 13.76
C ASN A 958 -55.69 13.99 13.21
N VAL A 959 -54.93 12.99 13.65
CA VAL A 959 -55.13 11.58 13.27
C VAL A 959 -55.42 10.72 14.50
N TYR A 960 -56.34 9.76 14.33
CA TYR A 960 -56.82 8.88 15.41
C TYR A 960 -56.53 7.40 15.14
N ASN A 961 -56.28 7.05 13.88
CA ASN A 961 -56.15 5.68 13.39
C ASN A 961 -55.40 5.66 12.05
N MET A 962 -55.21 4.46 11.51
CA MET A 962 -54.54 4.24 10.23
C MET A 962 -55.25 4.94 9.06
N GLU A 963 -56.59 4.97 9.06
CA GLU A 963 -57.37 5.60 7.99
C GLU A 963 -57.10 7.10 7.89
N GLY A 964 -57.00 7.79 9.03
CA GLY A 964 -56.66 9.21 9.09
C GLY A 964 -55.25 9.47 8.61
N VAL A 965 -54.29 8.66 9.03
CA VAL A 965 -52.88 8.74 8.56
C VAL A 965 -52.82 8.57 7.05
N GLU A 966 -53.43 7.52 6.50
CA GLU A 966 -53.45 7.29 5.05
C GLU A 966 -54.20 8.38 4.28
N ALA A 967 -55.26 8.97 4.85
CA ALA A 967 -56.00 10.06 4.22
C ALA A 967 -55.11 11.32 4.05
N VAL A 968 -54.36 11.69 5.10
CA VAL A 968 -53.44 12.83 5.05
C VAL A 968 -52.34 12.59 4.03
N ILE A 969 -51.67 11.43 4.08
CA ILE A 969 -50.61 11.08 3.12
C ILE A 969 -51.16 11.09 1.68
N SER A 970 -52.29 10.44 1.44
CA SER A 970 -52.88 10.34 0.11
C SER A 970 -53.31 11.70 -0.45
N ALA A 971 -53.84 12.59 0.39
CA ALA A 971 -54.18 13.95 -0.02
C ALA A 971 -52.91 14.77 -0.32
N ALA A 972 -51.91 14.70 0.55
CA ALA A 972 -50.65 15.44 0.42
C ALA A 972 -49.90 15.04 -0.86
N GLU A 973 -49.79 13.75 -1.15
CA GLU A 973 -49.15 13.25 -2.37
C GLU A 973 -49.93 13.62 -3.63
N ALA A 974 -51.27 13.56 -3.59
CA ALA A 974 -52.10 13.95 -4.73
C ALA A 974 -52.01 15.44 -5.05
N ALA A 975 -51.94 16.29 -4.02
CA ALA A 975 -51.82 17.74 -4.15
C ALA A 975 -50.36 18.23 -4.31
N ASN A 976 -49.37 17.33 -4.25
CA ASN A 976 -47.94 17.67 -4.14
C ASN A 976 -47.71 18.75 -3.06
N SER A 977 -48.26 18.53 -1.86
CA SER A 977 -48.27 19.48 -0.73
C SER A 977 -47.49 18.93 0.46
N PRO A 978 -46.74 19.76 1.21
CA PRO A 978 -46.28 19.37 2.55
C PRO A 978 -47.47 19.27 3.52
N ALA A 979 -47.35 18.45 4.57
CA ALA A 979 -48.34 18.34 5.65
C ALA A 979 -47.75 17.82 6.96
N ILE A 980 -48.48 18.01 8.06
CA ILE A 980 -48.10 17.52 9.39
C ILE A 980 -49.17 16.54 9.88
N LEU A 981 -48.74 15.32 10.23
CA LEU A 981 -49.55 14.34 10.95
C LEU A 981 -49.56 14.71 12.43
N GLN A 982 -50.71 15.10 12.96
CA GLN A 982 -50.82 15.62 14.31
C GLN A 982 -51.50 14.62 15.24
N ILE A 983 -50.90 14.33 16.40
CA ILE A 983 -51.44 13.42 17.40
C ILE A 983 -51.81 14.24 18.64
N HIS A 984 -53.11 14.26 18.96
CA HIS A 984 -53.65 14.84 20.18
C HIS A 984 -53.51 13.86 21.37
N PRO A 985 -53.39 14.29 22.64
CA PRO A 985 -53.23 13.40 23.79
C PRO A 985 -54.37 12.38 23.94
N GLY A 986 -55.60 12.78 23.57
CA GLY A 986 -56.75 11.86 23.52
C GLY A 986 -56.56 10.72 22.51
N SER A 987 -56.04 11.03 21.31
CA SER A 987 -55.71 10.03 20.30
C SER A 987 -54.57 9.13 20.72
N LEU A 988 -53.56 9.69 21.39
CA LEU A 988 -52.43 8.93 21.90
C LEU A 988 -52.85 7.95 23.00
N LYS A 989 -53.76 8.37 23.89
CA LYS A 989 -54.26 7.51 24.97
C LYS A 989 -54.97 6.26 24.45
N GLU A 990 -55.75 6.38 23.37
CA GLU A 990 -56.47 5.26 22.75
C GLU A 990 -55.58 4.46 21.77
N GLY A 991 -54.79 5.14 20.94
CA GLY A 991 -53.99 4.52 19.88
C GLY A 991 -52.61 4.00 20.32
N GLY A 992 -52.06 4.55 21.40
CA GLY A 992 -50.76 4.21 21.98
C GLY A 992 -49.58 4.30 21.02
N LEU A 993 -48.50 3.58 21.36
CA LEU A 993 -47.30 3.43 20.53
C LEU A 993 -47.58 2.93 19.09
N PRO A 994 -48.55 2.02 18.83
CA PRO A 994 -48.90 1.62 17.47
C PRO A 994 -49.32 2.78 16.56
N LEU A 995 -50.09 3.75 17.07
CA LEU A 995 -50.51 4.91 16.29
C LEU A 995 -49.31 5.79 15.91
N ILE A 996 -48.40 6.05 16.86
CA ILE A 996 -47.15 6.79 16.60
C ILE A 996 -46.33 6.06 15.53
N SER A 997 -46.12 4.76 15.70
CA SER A 997 -45.36 3.93 14.76
C SER A 997 -45.97 3.96 13.35
N CYS A 998 -47.31 3.97 13.25
CA CYS A 998 -48.03 4.13 12.00
C CYS A 998 -47.74 5.49 11.34
N CYS A 999 -47.80 6.59 12.11
CA CYS A 999 -47.51 7.93 11.62
C CYS A 999 -46.07 8.07 11.13
N LEU A 1000 -45.09 7.59 11.91
CA LEU A 1000 -43.68 7.63 11.55
C LEU A 1000 -43.41 6.81 10.29
N ALA A 1001 -43.90 5.58 10.22
CA ALA A 1001 -43.72 4.72 9.05
C ALA A 1001 -44.38 5.29 7.80
N ALA A 1002 -45.53 5.96 7.93
CA ALA A 1002 -46.23 6.61 6.83
C ALA A 1002 -45.49 7.88 6.37
N ALA A 1003 -45.05 8.73 7.29
CA ALA A 1003 -44.25 9.92 6.99
C ALA A 1003 -42.92 9.55 6.32
N ASP A 1004 -42.26 8.50 6.78
CA ASP A 1004 -41.03 7.99 6.17
C ASP A 1004 -41.26 7.47 4.76
N ARG A 1005 -42.44 6.95 4.42
CA ARG A 1005 -42.75 6.42 3.08
C ARG A 1005 -43.31 7.47 2.12
N ALA A 1006 -43.74 8.62 2.62
CA ALA A 1006 -44.37 9.68 1.83
C ALA A 1006 -43.43 10.21 0.73
N ARG A 1007 -44.02 10.48 -0.44
CA ARG A 1007 -43.33 11.10 -1.59
C ARG A 1007 -43.18 12.61 -1.48
N VAL A 1008 -43.93 13.22 -0.56
CA VAL A 1008 -43.92 14.65 -0.24
C VAL A 1008 -43.42 14.86 1.19
N PRO A 1009 -42.96 16.08 1.56
CA PRO A 1009 -42.52 16.38 2.91
C PRO A 1009 -43.65 16.21 3.95
N ILE A 1010 -43.50 15.24 4.86
CA ILE A 1010 -44.44 14.99 5.97
C ILE A 1010 -43.67 14.92 7.28
N THR A 1011 -44.18 15.58 8.32
CA THR A 1011 -43.67 15.46 9.70
C THR A 1011 -44.75 14.98 10.66
N VAL A 1012 -44.35 14.54 11.85
CA VAL A 1012 -45.23 14.07 12.92
C VAL A 1012 -45.11 15.00 14.13
N HIS A 1013 -46.25 15.51 14.61
CA HIS A 1013 -46.34 16.49 15.68
C HIS A 1013 -47.16 15.96 16.86
N TYR A 1014 -46.65 16.16 18.08
CA TYR A 1014 -47.42 15.92 19.30
C TYR A 1014 -48.06 17.22 19.78
N ASP A 1015 -49.39 17.27 19.77
CA ASP A 1015 -50.19 18.47 20.05
C ASP A 1015 -50.59 18.52 21.53
N HIS A 1016 -50.83 19.73 22.07
CA HIS A 1016 -51.37 19.96 23.43
C HIS A 1016 -50.70 19.17 24.57
N GLY A 1017 -49.37 19.08 24.58
CA GLY A 1017 -48.63 18.47 25.68
C GLY A 1017 -48.68 19.33 26.94
N ASN A 1018 -49.57 19.00 27.88
CA ASN A 1018 -49.76 19.75 29.13
C ASN A 1018 -49.03 19.15 30.35
N SER A 1019 -48.54 17.90 30.23
CA SER A 1019 -47.79 17.21 31.28
C SER A 1019 -46.31 17.12 30.92
N LYS A 1020 -45.44 17.34 31.92
CA LYS A 1020 -44.00 17.14 31.77
C LYS A 1020 -43.65 15.68 31.43
N SER A 1021 -44.35 14.70 32.03
CA SER A 1021 -44.09 13.27 31.75
C SER A 1021 -44.33 12.95 30.28
N ASP A 1022 -45.48 13.38 29.77
CA ASP A 1022 -45.95 13.00 28.44
C ASP A 1022 -45.09 13.66 27.36
N LEU A 1023 -44.63 14.89 27.60
CA LEU A 1023 -43.67 15.55 26.73
C LEU A 1023 -42.30 14.88 26.75
N LEU A 1024 -41.78 14.47 27.92
CA LEU A 1024 -40.53 13.72 28.00
C LEU A 1024 -40.62 12.39 27.26
N ASP A 1025 -41.74 11.67 27.40
CA ASP A 1025 -42.00 10.45 26.65
C ASP A 1025 -42.07 10.75 25.14
N ALA A 1026 -42.79 11.80 24.72
CA ALA A 1026 -42.88 12.19 23.32
C ALA A 1026 -41.51 12.51 22.70
N LEU A 1027 -40.59 13.13 23.44
CA LEU A 1027 -39.22 13.40 22.98
C LEU A 1027 -38.39 12.12 22.71
N GLU A 1028 -38.78 10.97 23.28
CA GLU A 1028 -38.15 9.68 23.05
C GLU A 1028 -38.86 8.83 21.98
N LEU A 1029 -40.06 9.23 21.56
CA LEU A 1029 -40.94 8.43 20.68
C LEU A 1029 -40.81 8.78 19.19
N GLY A 1030 -39.87 9.64 18.80
CA GLY A 1030 -39.52 9.90 17.38
C GLY A 1030 -40.35 11.00 16.69
N PHE A 1031 -41.07 11.82 17.45
CA PHE A 1031 -41.75 13.02 16.93
C PHE A 1031 -40.76 14.05 16.36
N ASP A 1032 -41.15 14.76 15.29
CA ASP A 1032 -40.33 15.85 14.72
C ASP A 1032 -40.54 17.17 15.47
N SER A 1033 -41.68 17.30 16.13
CA SER A 1033 -42.08 18.50 16.85
C SER A 1033 -43.08 18.19 17.95
N VAL A 1034 -43.05 18.98 19.01
CA VAL A 1034 -43.96 18.87 20.15
C VAL A 1034 -44.51 20.25 20.50
N MET A 1035 -45.75 20.28 20.99
CA MET A 1035 -46.36 21.47 21.56
C MET A 1035 -46.30 21.42 23.08
N ALA A 1036 -45.55 22.34 23.70
CA ALA A 1036 -45.56 22.57 25.13
C ALA A 1036 -46.73 23.50 25.49
N ASP A 1037 -47.85 22.93 25.92
CA ASP A 1037 -49.07 23.67 26.24
C ASP A 1037 -49.15 24.00 27.74
N GLY A 1038 -48.55 25.14 28.11
CA GLY A 1038 -48.66 25.74 29.44
C GLY A 1038 -49.73 26.84 29.53
N SER A 1039 -50.65 26.95 28.58
CA SER A 1039 -51.65 28.05 28.48
C SER A 1039 -52.54 28.20 29.72
N HIS A 1040 -52.75 27.11 30.45
CA HIS A 1040 -53.53 27.04 31.68
C HIS A 1040 -52.76 27.57 32.91
N LEU A 1041 -51.44 27.72 32.82
CA LEU A 1041 -50.57 28.18 33.90
C LEU A 1041 -50.44 29.72 33.92
N PRO A 1042 -50.11 30.32 35.06
CA PRO A 1042 -49.62 31.71 35.11
C PRO A 1042 -48.40 31.90 34.20
N LEU A 1043 -48.20 33.10 33.65
CA LEU A 1043 -47.17 33.39 32.64
C LEU A 1043 -45.77 32.91 33.03
N ASP A 1044 -45.30 33.22 34.24
CA ASP A 1044 -43.95 32.86 34.69
C ASP A 1044 -43.78 31.34 34.88
N GLU A 1045 -44.85 30.63 35.26
CA GLU A 1045 -44.86 29.17 35.34
C GLU A 1045 -44.89 28.53 33.95
N ASN A 1046 -45.64 29.09 33.01
CA ASN A 1046 -45.64 28.68 31.60
C ASN A 1046 -44.25 28.87 30.97
N ILE A 1047 -43.59 30.01 31.21
CA ILE A 1047 -42.21 30.25 30.76
C ILE A 1047 -41.27 29.17 31.32
N SER A 1048 -41.34 28.88 32.62
CA SER A 1048 -40.50 27.86 33.25
C SER A 1048 -40.75 26.45 32.68
N PHE A 1049 -42.02 26.08 32.50
CA PHE A 1049 -42.43 24.82 31.90
C PHE A 1049 -41.94 24.67 30.45
N THR A 1050 -42.23 25.66 29.61
CA THR A 1050 -41.91 25.66 28.19
C THR A 1050 -40.39 25.69 27.95
N LYS A 1051 -39.66 26.51 28.71
CA LYS A 1051 -38.18 26.59 28.63
C LYS A 1051 -37.49 25.26 28.94
N PHE A 1052 -37.99 24.54 29.94
CA PHE A 1052 -37.48 23.22 30.31
C PHE A 1052 -37.62 22.23 29.14
N ILE A 1053 -38.79 22.19 28.51
CA ILE A 1053 -39.05 21.29 27.37
C ILE A 1053 -38.27 21.73 26.13
N SER A 1054 -38.23 23.03 25.84
CA SER A 1054 -37.49 23.58 24.69
C SER A 1054 -36.01 23.22 24.73
N SER A 1055 -35.38 23.31 25.91
CA SER A 1055 -33.96 22.98 26.07
C SER A 1055 -33.68 21.51 25.72
N LEU A 1056 -34.51 20.58 26.22
CA LEU A 1056 -34.36 19.14 25.97
C LEU A 1056 -34.70 18.75 24.53
N ALA A 1057 -35.72 19.36 23.95
CA ALA A 1057 -36.12 19.12 22.57
C ALA A 1057 -35.02 19.54 21.59
N HIS A 1058 -34.39 20.70 21.82
CA HIS A 1058 -33.32 21.23 20.97
C HIS A 1058 -32.04 20.39 21.01
N GLU A 1059 -31.71 19.75 22.13
CA GLU A 1059 -30.62 18.76 22.21
C GLU A 1059 -30.83 17.56 21.27
N LYS A 1060 -32.10 17.25 20.95
CA LYS A 1060 -32.51 16.17 20.03
C LYS A 1060 -32.87 16.67 18.63
N GLY A 1061 -32.79 17.98 18.37
CA GLY A 1061 -33.19 18.59 17.10
C GLY A 1061 -34.70 18.60 16.83
N ILE A 1062 -35.53 18.52 17.88
CA ILE A 1062 -37.00 18.54 17.82
C ILE A 1062 -37.50 19.98 17.95
N LEU A 1063 -38.42 20.38 17.06
CA LEU A 1063 -39.01 21.72 17.09
C LEU A 1063 -40.04 21.87 18.23
N VAL A 1064 -40.03 23.00 18.92
CA VAL A 1064 -41.01 23.29 19.98
C VAL A 1064 -41.99 24.38 19.55
N GLU A 1065 -43.26 23.98 19.53
CA GLU A 1065 -44.41 24.89 19.50
C GLU A 1065 -44.85 25.17 20.94
N ALA A 1066 -45.32 26.38 21.22
CA ALA A 1066 -45.92 26.69 22.51
C ALA A 1066 -47.12 27.62 22.35
N GLU A 1067 -48.08 27.50 23.24
CA GLU A 1067 -49.27 28.34 23.26
C GLU A 1067 -49.17 29.47 24.28
N LEU A 1068 -49.52 30.67 23.84
CA LEU A 1068 -49.67 31.83 24.70
C LEU A 1068 -51.02 32.51 24.46
N GLY A 1069 -51.81 32.65 25.53
CA GLY A 1069 -53.24 32.86 25.44
C GLY A 1069 -53.97 31.57 25.79
N ARG A 1070 -55.29 31.54 25.68
CA ARG A 1070 -56.08 30.32 25.85
C ARG A 1070 -57.34 30.39 24.99
N LEU A 1071 -57.58 29.37 24.17
CA LEU A 1071 -58.72 29.29 23.25
C LEU A 1071 -59.97 28.75 23.93
N SER A 1072 -61.15 29.31 23.65
CA SER A 1072 -62.44 28.73 24.05
C SER A 1072 -62.88 27.60 23.11
N GLY A 1073 -63.68 26.68 23.61
CA GLY A 1073 -64.31 25.61 22.82
C GLY A 1073 -63.93 24.21 23.30
N THR A 1074 -64.37 23.20 22.55
CA THR A 1074 -64.11 21.78 22.88
C THR A 1074 -63.31 21.10 21.77
N GLU A 1075 -62.17 20.51 22.15
CA GLU A 1075 -61.39 19.61 21.31
C GLU A 1075 -61.15 18.28 22.05
N ASP A 1076 -61.62 17.18 21.46
CA ASP A 1076 -61.33 15.79 21.90
C ASP A 1076 -61.41 15.51 23.41
N GLY A 1077 -62.36 16.13 24.10
CA GLY A 1077 -62.61 15.94 25.53
C GLY A 1077 -62.04 17.02 26.45
N LEU A 1078 -61.21 17.92 25.91
CA LEU A 1078 -60.78 19.15 26.59
C LEU A 1078 -61.75 20.27 26.22
N THR A 1079 -62.41 20.85 27.22
CA THR A 1079 -63.32 22.00 27.03
C THR A 1079 -62.78 23.18 27.81
N VAL A 1080 -62.64 24.31 27.12
CA VAL A 1080 -62.31 25.60 27.73
C VAL A 1080 -63.54 26.48 27.61
N GLU A 1081 -64.09 26.86 28.77
CA GLU A 1081 -65.24 27.75 28.86
C GLU A 1081 -64.88 29.17 28.38
N GLU A 1082 -65.87 29.89 27.83
CA GLU A 1082 -65.65 31.20 27.20
C GLU A 1082 -65.05 32.25 28.17
N TYR A 1083 -65.32 32.14 29.48
CA TYR A 1083 -64.74 33.03 30.49
C TYR A 1083 -63.25 32.76 30.76
N GLU A 1084 -62.72 31.59 30.40
CA GLU A 1084 -61.30 31.23 30.55
C GLU A 1084 -60.47 31.61 29.33
N ALA A 1085 -61.11 32.02 28.23
CA ALA A 1085 -60.44 32.42 27.01
C ALA A 1085 -59.62 33.70 27.21
N LYS A 1086 -58.36 33.67 26.79
CA LYS A 1086 -57.43 34.80 26.88
C LYS A 1086 -56.77 35.04 25.54
N LEU A 1087 -56.88 36.28 25.05
CA LEU A 1087 -56.15 36.70 23.87
C LEU A 1087 -54.65 36.75 24.17
N THR A 1088 -53.83 36.51 23.15
CA THR A 1088 -52.37 36.67 23.25
C THR A 1088 -52.03 38.14 23.42
N ASP A 1089 -51.27 38.46 24.47
CA ASP A 1089 -50.73 39.80 24.68
C ASP A 1089 -49.35 39.94 24.02
N VAL A 1090 -49.14 41.03 23.27
CA VAL A 1090 -47.90 41.25 22.48
C VAL A 1090 -46.67 41.42 23.37
N ALA A 1091 -46.81 42.10 24.51
CA ALA A 1091 -45.69 42.30 25.44
C ALA A 1091 -45.32 41.00 26.14
N GLN A 1092 -46.32 40.22 26.57
CA GLN A 1092 -46.11 38.88 27.12
C GLN A 1092 -45.49 37.94 26.09
N ALA A 1093 -45.93 37.98 24.83
CA ALA A 1093 -45.36 37.17 23.74
C ALA A 1093 -43.87 37.48 23.52
N SER A 1094 -43.48 38.76 23.59
CA SER A 1094 -42.06 39.13 23.48
C SER A 1094 -41.22 38.52 24.60
N LYS A 1095 -41.67 38.69 25.87
CA LYS A 1095 -41.01 38.10 27.04
C LYS A 1095 -40.94 36.58 26.94
N PHE A 1096 -42.06 35.96 26.55
CA PHE A 1096 -42.21 34.52 26.46
C PHE A 1096 -41.21 33.91 25.46
N MET A 1097 -41.12 34.45 24.24
CA MET A 1097 -40.17 33.97 23.23
C MET A 1097 -38.70 34.16 23.66
N ASP A 1098 -38.36 35.30 24.26
CA ASP A 1098 -36.99 35.58 24.70
C ASP A 1098 -36.51 34.63 25.80
N GLU A 1099 -37.41 34.25 26.72
CA GLU A 1099 -37.05 33.42 27.87
C GLU A 1099 -37.15 31.92 27.60
N THR A 1100 -38.02 31.50 26.67
CA THR A 1100 -38.29 30.08 26.36
C THR A 1100 -37.51 29.54 25.16
N ASN A 1101 -37.11 30.40 24.21
CA ASN A 1101 -36.45 30.02 22.96
C ASN A 1101 -37.27 29.05 22.08
N ILE A 1102 -38.60 29.17 22.06
CA ILE A 1102 -39.48 28.37 21.17
C ILE A 1102 -39.26 28.69 19.69
N ASP A 1103 -39.63 27.76 18.82
CA ASP A 1103 -39.53 27.91 17.36
C ASP A 1103 -40.85 28.36 16.72
N ALA A 1104 -41.99 27.99 17.32
CA ALA A 1104 -43.33 28.33 16.83
C ALA A 1104 -44.26 28.77 17.97
N LEU A 1105 -45.07 29.79 17.73
CA LEU A 1105 -46.00 30.37 18.69
C LEU A 1105 -47.44 30.18 18.21
N ALA A 1106 -48.20 29.38 18.96
CA ALA A 1106 -49.64 29.27 18.81
C ALA A 1106 -50.32 30.47 19.48
N VAL A 1107 -51.10 31.22 18.71
CA VAL A 1107 -51.72 32.48 19.14
C VAL A 1107 -53.24 32.39 19.24
N CYS A 1108 -53.77 33.15 20.20
CA CYS A 1108 -55.18 33.32 20.49
C CYS A 1108 -55.62 34.74 20.11
N ILE A 1109 -56.25 34.89 18.95
CA ILE A 1109 -56.70 36.19 18.41
C ILE A 1109 -58.23 36.27 18.29
N GLY A 1110 -58.97 35.34 18.90
CA GLY A 1110 -60.42 35.17 18.75
C GLY A 1110 -60.82 33.94 17.93
N ASN A 1111 -59.86 33.09 17.58
CA ASN A 1111 -60.06 31.74 17.08
C ASN A 1111 -60.61 30.82 18.19
N VAL A 1112 -61.28 29.73 17.80
CA VAL A 1112 -61.92 28.77 18.73
C VAL A 1112 -61.69 27.34 18.30
N HIS A 1113 -61.76 26.40 19.25
CA HIS A 1113 -61.85 24.98 18.94
C HIS A 1113 -63.30 24.59 18.60
N GLY A 1114 -63.49 23.82 17.54
CA GLY A 1114 -64.82 23.36 17.12
C GLY A 1114 -65.54 24.33 16.18
N LYS A 1115 -66.85 24.54 16.39
CA LYS A 1115 -67.68 25.39 15.53
C LYS A 1115 -67.74 26.82 16.07
N TYR A 1116 -67.54 27.80 15.19
CA TYR A 1116 -67.75 29.21 15.53
C TYR A 1116 -69.21 29.48 15.96
N PRO A 1117 -69.44 30.46 16.86
CA PRO A 1117 -70.78 30.86 17.29
C PRO A 1117 -71.62 31.40 16.13
N PRO A 1118 -72.96 31.52 16.27
CA PRO A 1118 -73.86 31.96 15.19
C PRO A 1118 -73.53 33.31 14.54
N GLY A 1119 -72.73 34.15 15.21
CA GLY A 1119 -72.24 35.43 14.68
C GLY A 1119 -71.02 35.32 13.75
N GLY A 1120 -70.48 34.12 13.51
CA GLY A 1120 -69.29 33.89 12.68
C GLY A 1120 -67.96 34.12 13.41
N PRO A 1121 -66.81 33.88 12.74
CA PRO A 1121 -65.48 34.10 13.31
C PRO A 1121 -65.19 35.59 13.55
N ASN A 1122 -64.65 35.92 14.73
CA ASN A 1122 -64.27 37.28 15.10
C ASN A 1122 -62.76 37.37 15.42
N LEU A 1123 -61.94 37.26 14.38
CA LEU A 1123 -60.47 37.31 14.51
C LEU A 1123 -59.97 38.75 14.59
N ARG A 1124 -59.12 39.05 15.58
CA ARG A 1124 -58.47 40.36 15.76
C ARG A 1124 -57.23 40.45 14.86
N LEU A 1125 -57.43 40.72 13.58
CA LEU A 1125 -56.36 40.76 12.56
C LEU A 1125 -55.29 41.83 12.84
N ASN A 1126 -55.66 42.96 13.47
CA ASN A 1126 -54.68 43.96 13.92
C ASN A 1126 -53.70 43.39 14.96
N LEU A 1127 -54.20 42.57 15.90
CA LEU A 1127 -53.36 41.89 16.89
C LEU A 1127 -52.43 40.87 16.19
N LEU A 1128 -52.94 40.11 15.23
CA LEU A 1128 -52.13 39.18 14.44
C LEU A 1128 -51.00 39.91 13.69
N LYS A 1129 -51.29 41.07 13.10
CA LYS A 1129 -50.29 41.92 12.44
C LYS A 1129 -49.17 42.38 13.39
N GLU A 1130 -49.51 42.78 14.61
CA GLU A 1130 -48.54 43.16 15.63
C GLU A 1130 -47.68 41.97 16.06
N LEU A 1131 -48.31 40.80 16.27
CA LEU A 1131 -47.61 39.56 16.61
C LEU A 1131 -46.67 39.14 15.49
N HIS A 1132 -47.07 39.23 14.22
CA HIS A 1132 -46.21 38.89 13.08
C HIS A 1132 -44.96 39.77 13.00
N GLN A 1133 -45.10 41.08 13.20
CA GLN A 1133 -43.94 41.97 13.23
C GLN A 1133 -42.96 41.62 14.35
N LEU A 1134 -43.47 41.12 15.48
CA LEU A 1134 -42.66 40.67 16.61
C LEU A 1134 -41.98 39.33 16.31
N THR A 1135 -42.72 38.33 15.85
CA THR A 1135 -42.18 36.99 15.60
C THR A 1135 -41.19 36.97 14.44
N MET A 1136 -41.41 37.77 13.39
CA MET A 1136 -40.46 37.95 12.28
C MET A 1136 -39.09 38.43 12.75
N LYS A 1137 -39.03 39.34 13.73
CA LYS A 1137 -37.76 39.83 14.28
C LYS A 1137 -37.03 38.78 15.10
N LYS A 1138 -37.78 37.82 15.68
CA LYS A 1138 -37.26 36.78 16.56
C LYS A 1138 -37.06 35.44 15.87
N GLY A 1139 -37.45 35.31 14.60
CA GLY A 1139 -37.34 34.05 13.84
C GLY A 1139 -38.30 32.96 14.32
N VAL A 1140 -39.46 33.33 14.86
CA VAL A 1140 -40.48 32.41 15.37
C VAL A 1140 -41.65 32.32 14.37
N SER A 1141 -42.13 31.13 14.09
CA SER A 1141 -43.28 30.92 13.18
C SER A 1141 -44.60 31.11 13.91
N LEU A 1142 -45.60 31.75 13.27
CA LEU A 1142 -46.95 31.86 13.83
C LEU A 1142 -47.81 30.65 13.47
N VAL A 1143 -48.51 30.13 14.46
CA VAL A 1143 -49.45 29.00 14.34
C VAL A 1143 -50.84 29.47 14.74
N LEU A 1144 -51.85 29.07 13.97
CA LEU A 1144 -53.25 29.32 14.31
C LEU A 1144 -54.00 27.99 14.49
N HIS A 1145 -54.50 27.78 15.70
CA HIS A 1145 -55.39 26.67 16.02
C HIS A 1145 -56.83 27.04 15.66
N GLY A 1146 -57.66 26.09 15.23
CA GLY A 1146 -59.07 26.35 14.94
C GLY A 1146 -59.34 26.97 13.56
N ALA A 1147 -58.82 26.37 12.49
CA ALA A 1147 -59.06 26.80 11.10
C ALA A 1147 -60.38 26.30 10.48
N SER A 1148 -61.16 25.50 11.22
CA SER A 1148 -62.43 24.93 10.73
C SER A 1148 -63.53 26.00 10.71
N GLY A 1149 -64.19 26.19 9.57
CA GLY A 1149 -65.24 27.21 9.41
C GLY A 1149 -64.78 28.65 9.15
N LEU A 1150 -63.47 28.91 8.97
CA LEU A 1150 -62.98 30.19 8.47
C LEU A 1150 -63.26 30.35 6.97
N SER A 1151 -63.62 31.56 6.52
CA SER A 1151 -63.78 31.87 5.09
C SER A 1151 -62.42 31.92 4.39
N GLN A 1152 -62.42 31.74 3.06
CA GLN A 1152 -61.20 31.82 2.24
C GLN A 1152 -60.46 33.15 2.44
N ASP A 1153 -61.18 34.28 2.36
CA ASP A 1153 -60.58 35.61 2.54
C ASP A 1153 -59.86 35.75 3.89
N LEU A 1154 -60.45 35.24 4.98
CA LEU A 1154 -59.84 35.29 6.30
C LEU A 1154 -58.60 34.40 6.42
N VAL A 1155 -58.60 33.23 5.78
CA VAL A 1155 -57.44 32.34 5.76
C VAL A 1155 -56.30 32.97 4.97
N GLU A 1156 -56.58 33.51 3.78
CA GLU A 1156 -55.60 34.24 2.97
C GLU A 1156 -55.03 35.45 3.73
N GLU A 1157 -55.88 36.21 4.43
CA GLU A 1157 -55.42 37.33 5.24
C GLU A 1157 -54.53 36.89 6.42
N CYS A 1158 -54.88 35.81 7.12
CA CYS A 1158 -54.02 35.24 8.17
C CYS A 1158 -52.65 34.79 7.63
N ILE A 1159 -52.60 34.19 6.45
CA ILE A 1159 -51.33 33.79 5.79
C ILE A 1159 -50.51 35.03 5.42
N ASN A 1160 -51.15 36.05 4.85
CA ASN A 1160 -50.49 37.32 4.53
C ASN A 1160 -49.97 38.04 5.79
N LEU A 1161 -50.61 37.81 6.94
CA LEU A 1161 -50.19 38.27 8.26
C LEU A 1161 -49.29 37.25 8.99
N GLY A 1162 -48.66 36.32 8.27
CA GLY A 1162 -47.55 35.54 8.81
C GLY A 1162 -47.87 34.18 9.43
N VAL A 1163 -49.13 33.73 9.39
CA VAL A 1163 -49.45 32.37 9.84
C VAL A 1163 -48.83 31.35 8.88
N ARG A 1164 -48.12 30.36 9.42
CA ARG A 1164 -47.42 29.29 8.66
C ARG A 1164 -47.88 27.88 8.98
N LYS A 1165 -48.64 27.68 10.06
CA LYS A 1165 -49.27 26.40 10.40
C LYS A 1165 -50.72 26.63 10.81
N PHE A 1166 -51.61 25.79 10.31
CA PHE A 1166 -53.02 25.71 10.75
C PHE A 1166 -53.32 24.33 11.31
N ASN A 1167 -53.85 24.27 12.54
CA ASN A 1167 -54.35 23.02 13.10
C ASN A 1167 -55.79 22.77 12.61
N VAL A 1168 -56.03 21.57 12.08
CA VAL A 1168 -57.30 21.15 11.48
C VAL A 1168 -57.74 19.82 12.07
N ASN A 1169 -58.91 19.83 12.72
CA ASN A 1169 -59.51 18.64 13.30
C ASN A 1169 -61.00 18.50 12.93
N THR A 1170 -61.83 19.45 13.34
CA THR A 1170 -63.29 19.33 13.37
C THR A 1170 -63.93 18.86 12.06
N GLU A 1171 -63.55 19.42 10.92
CA GLU A 1171 -64.11 19.07 9.61
C GLU A 1171 -63.68 17.66 9.15
N VAL A 1172 -62.41 17.30 9.35
CA VAL A 1172 -61.87 15.98 9.00
C VAL A 1172 -62.51 14.90 9.87
N ARG A 1173 -62.59 15.14 11.18
CA ARG A 1173 -63.27 14.25 12.13
C ARG A 1173 -64.76 14.10 11.81
N SER A 1174 -65.43 15.18 11.44
CA SER A 1174 -66.85 15.14 11.05
C SER A 1174 -67.04 14.30 9.79
N ALA A 1175 -66.21 14.48 8.76
CA ALA A 1175 -66.26 13.68 7.53
C ALA A 1175 -66.07 12.18 7.83
N TYR A 1176 -65.14 11.83 8.73
CA TYR A 1176 -64.96 10.46 9.19
C TYR A 1176 -66.23 9.91 9.88
N LEU A 1177 -66.76 10.61 10.88
CA LEU A 1177 -67.93 10.15 11.64
C LEU A 1177 -69.20 10.05 10.78
N GLU A 1178 -69.43 10.99 9.86
CA GLU A 1178 -70.57 10.93 8.93
C GLU A 1178 -70.47 9.70 8.01
N SER A 1179 -69.26 9.35 7.54
CA SER A 1179 -69.05 8.17 6.72
C SER A 1179 -69.43 6.86 7.43
N LEU A 1180 -69.42 6.86 8.77
CA LEU A 1180 -69.76 5.70 9.61
C LEU A 1180 -71.25 5.61 9.99
N LYS A 1181 -72.07 6.65 9.79
CA LYS A 1181 -73.46 6.68 10.28
C LYS A 1181 -74.42 5.74 9.54
N LYS A 1182 -74.14 5.36 8.28
CA LYS A 1182 -74.96 4.45 7.47
C LYS A 1182 -74.11 3.52 6.57
N PRO A 1183 -73.33 2.59 7.14
CA PRO A 1183 -72.52 1.69 6.34
C PRO A 1183 -73.41 0.67 5.61
N GLN A 1184 -73.44 0.72 4.28
CA GLN A 1184 -74.12 -0.28 3.43
C GLN A 1184 -73.14 -1.29 2.79
N LYS A 1185 -71.87 -1.21 3.17
CA LYS A 1185 -70.75 -1.94 2.55
C LYS A 1185 -70.00 -2.76 3.61
N ASP A 1186 -69.17 -3.68 3.14
CA ASP A 1186 -68.27 -4.48 3.98
C ASP A 1186 -67.21 -3.60 4.69
N LEU A 1187 -66.67 -4.07 5.82
CA LEU A 1187 -65.79 -3.28 6.70
C LEU A 1187 -64.60 -2.63 5.97
N VAL A 1188 -63.91 -3.38 5.10
CA VAL A 1188 -62.77 -2.86 4.33
C VAL A 1188 -63.21 -1.71 3.41
N GLN A 1189 -64.40 -1.82 2.82
CA GLN A 1189 -64.97 -0.80 1.96
C GLN A 1189 -65.48 0.43 2.75
N VAL A 1190 -65.94 0.23 3.98
CA VAL A 1190 -66.29 1.32 4.90
C VAL A 1190 -65.04 2.11 5.28
N MET A 1191 -63.94 1.43 5.66
CA MET A 1191 -62.65 2.07 5.95
C MET A 1191 -62.12 2.84 4.74
N ALA A 1192 -62.20 2.26 3.54
CA ALA A 1192 -61.83 2.95 2.30
C ALA A 1192 -62.71 4.19 2.03
N SER A 1193 -64.02 4.10 2.28
CA SER A 1193 -64.95 5.23 2.10
C SER A 1193 -64.69 6.35 3.11
N ALA A 1194 -64.38 6.00 4.36
CA ALA A 1194 -64.02 6.94 5.41
C ALA A 1194 -62.71 7.67 5.08
N LYS A 1195 -61.70 6.95 4.57
CA LYS A 1195 -60.46 7.53 4.07
C LYS A 1195 -60.69 8.54 2.96
N GLU A 1196 -61.49 8.18 1.94
CA GLU A 1196 -61.75 9.10 0.82
C GLU A 1196 -62.53 10.34 1.27
N ALA A 1197 -63.49 10.18 2.19
CA ALA A 1197 -64.22 11.31 2.76
C ALA A 1197 -63.29 12.31 3.49
N MET A 1198 -62.35 11.81 4.30
CA MET A 1198 -61.34 12.66 4.94
C MET A 1198 -60.39 13.30 3.92
N LYS A 1199 -59.91 12.53 2.94
CA LYS A 1199 -58.97 12.97 1.92
C LYS A 1199 -59.47 14.18 1.12
N VAL A 1200 -60.76 14.22 0.77
CA VAL A 1200 -61.38 15.36 0.08
C VAL A 1200 -61.23 16.64 0.92
N ILE A 1201 -61.64 16.61 2.19
CA ILE A 1201 -61.53 17.76 3.10
C ILE A 1201 -60.07 18.20 3.28
N ILE A 1202 -59.16 17.25 3.46
CA ILE A 1202 -57.73 17.54 3.63
C ILE A 1202 -57.15 18.21 2.37
N SER A 1203 -57.49 17.70 1.19
CA SER A 1203 -57.05 18.28 -0.09
C SER A 1203 -57.58 19.72 -0.26
N ASP A 1204 -58.85 19.95 0.07
CA ASP A 1204 -59.44 21.29 0.02
C ASP A 1204 -58.71 22.26 0.95
N LYS A 1205 -58.33 21.81 2.16
CA LYS A 1205 -57.52 22.63 3.08
C LYS A 1205 -56.12 22.91 2.57
N MET A 1206 -55.45 21.95 1.93
CA MET A 1206 -54.13 22.18 1.32
C MET A 1206 -54.17 23.24 0.21
N HIS A 1207 -55.24 23.24 -0.59
CA HIS A 1207 -55.47 24.30 -1.57
C HIS A 1207 -55.77 25.64 -0.90
N LEU A 1208 -56.62 25.65 0.12
CA LEU A 1208 -56.99 26.83 0.89
C LEU A 1208 -55.79 27.48 1.58
N PHE A 1209 -54.84 26.68 2.07
CA PHE A 1209 -53.63 27.16 2.75
C PHE A 1209 -52.49 27.53 1.79
N GLY A 1210 -52.69 27.36 0.48
CA GLY A 1210 -51.70 27.66 -0.56
C GLY A 1210 -50.51 26.68 -0.60
N SER A 1211 -50.58 25.56 0.11
CA SER A 1211 -49.50 24.55 0.19
C SER A 1211 -49.51 23.55 -0.95
N ALA A 1212 -50.61 23.43 -1.70
CA ALA A 1212 -50.68 22.59 -2.89
C ALA A 1212 -49.60 22.98 -3.93
N GLY A 1213 -48.86 21.99 -4.42
CA GLY A 1213 -47.74 22.20 -5.36
C GLY A 1213 -46.44 22.71 -4.72
N LYS A 1214 -46.33 22.77 -3.39
CA LYS A 1214 -45.17 23.30 -2.65
C LYS A 1214 -44.26 22.22 -2.03
N ALA A 1215 -44.51 20.94 -2.30
CA ALA A 1215 -43.72 19.81 -1.80
C ALA A 1215 -42.33 19.67 -2.44
#